data_AF-A0A6A4DH99-F1
#
_entry.id   AF-A0A6A4DH99-F1
#
_cell.length_a   1.000
_cell.length_b   1.000
_cell.length_c   1.000
_cell.angle_alpha   90.00
_cell.angle_beta   90.00
_cell.angle_gamma   90.00
#
_symmetry.space_group_name_H-M   'P 1'
#
loop_
_entity.id
_entity.type
_entity.pdbx_description
1 polymer ?
#
loop_
_entity_poly.entity_id
_entity_poly.type
_entity_poly.pdbx_seq_one_letter_code
_entity_poly.pdbx_strand_id
1 'polypeptide(L)'
;MLLPVGSVVDSSEGKVDVSIPPEADSLVAVVCYDVHRRLKTFETETIGARLQLAAVCVRSGTNVPSKRLQMTGSEAAVQMLRGCRSSQPFSAFERDVLEGICKLSYREPAVKILATALIASADSLSFLWDGKNKPVDRESNTSVMRSANEKSEYADMCASQLQRNPLRSQLLRSEEKLILGHVQHSRVVVPSRDKVSVDPLPGAADFVNSTELGLRRFLSVEPAAKSTVQLPIKSDEAQGMIKEMLDELPSSWDCHHSQDQVTLKETADSLIEQLTAMLSEVSSRRAAMETYVTKVVTTATSSTRDRLLALVNFVPLLTVSDVVRCAFDDETLHTLAPKLSERSRDQFKAAILQFMELCVLEDKVERLVWKAKRRAELSDSQLIEELMNVREWESSEFPYWLAFEVEGRLQIRHEQFVIARHLIESPGTVCQLNMGRGKTRVILPMLFLYFTQSRDPRVVRAHFLGPLLSEARAFMHRYLSASTASLVMLEQPFNRKICLDARRLEGIRDAIRELKTHGGIQIIAPEHRMSLELKRLEQSDDSIVEILDEILDNSQFVDVLDECDALLHHKYHMVYAVGTAIALENGIERWNAAEALLRVLTSTKPTSRVAKLLKTPLMACTVPDYASRLGAFDGTRLNTVVARTEPLREELKGALVLDLIDDAPFDFMWLSTLGVEMLSISPYSSQLLALRGLIAFGVLEHCMEKRYRVEFGLPPLGSRPKKIAIPYRAADIPSERSEFSHPDVCIVLTLLGYYHNGLSDDEVKEAVRMLLRLDI
;
A
#
# COMPACT_ATOMS: atom_id res chain seq x y z
N MET A 1 -8.88 25.38 6.80
CA MET A 1 -8.79 25.97 8.16
C MET A 1 -7.38 25.69 8.65
N LEU A 2 -6.67 26.69 9.17
CA LEU A 2 -5.32 26.52 9.69
C LEU A 2 -5.38 26.52 11.22
N LEU A 3 -4.79 25.51 11.85
CA LEU A 3 -4.65 25.42 13.31
C LEU A 3 -3.18 25.18 13.68
N PRO A 4 -2.65 25.91 14.67
CA PRO A 4 -1.31 25.65 15.19
C PRO A 4 -1.29 24.32 15.95
N VAL A 5 -0.18 23.59 15.87
CA VAL A 5 0.04 22.34 16.60
C VAL A 5 0.43 22.64 18.04
N GLY A 6 -0.31 22.10 19.01
CA GLY A 6 -0.01 22.29 20.44
C GLY A 6 -0.98 21.55 21.36
N SER A 7 -0.67 21.52 22.65
CA SER A 7 -1.55 20.91 23.65
C SER A 7 -2.80 21.76 23.86
N VAL A 8 -3.96 21.13 23.96
CA VAL A 8 -5.23 21.82 24.17
C VAL A 8 -5.42 22.05 25.66
N VAL A 9 -5.46 23.30 26.10
CA VAL A 9 -5.52 23.71 27.51
C VAL A 9 -6.72 24.61 27.75
N ASP A 10 -7.26 24.54 28.97
CA ASP A 10 -8.32 25.43 29.43
C ASP A 10 -7.73 26.80 29.80
N SER A 11 -8.21 27.85 29.12
CA SER A 11 -8.02 29.21 29.59
C SER A 11 -8.93 29.51 30.78
N SER A 12 -8.46 30.36 31.69
CA SER A 12 -9.20 30.82 32.87
C SER A 12 -10.55 31.49 32.55
N GLU A 13 -10.82 31.83 31.29
CA GLU A 13 -12.10 32.41 30.83
C GLU A 13 -13.07 31.37 30.21
N GLY A 14 -12.76 30.07 30.28
CA GLY A 14 -13.59 29.03 29.67
C GLY A 14 -13.46 28.94 28.14
N LYS A 15 -12.44 29.59 27.57
CA LYS A 15 -12.03 29.44 26.17
C LYS A 15 -11.08 28.25 26.02
N VAL A 16 -11.09 27.66 24.84
CA VAL A 16 -10.18 26.57 24.46
C VAL A 16 -8.97 27.20 23.81
N ASP A 17 -7.81 27.13 24.46
CA ASP A 17 -6.56 27.63 23.92
C ASP A 17 -5.65 26.46 23.53
N VAL A 18 -4.95 26.63 22.41
CA VAL A 18 -3.87 25.72 22.02
C VAL A 18 -2.58 26.32 22.55
N SER A 19 -1.90 25.63 23.45
CA SER A 19 -0.63 26.09 24.01
C SER A 19 0.45 26.05 22.91
N ILE A 20 0.96 27.21 22.56
CA ILE A 20 2.06 27.38 21.60
C ILE A 20 3.28 27.86 22.40
N PRO A 21 4.52 27.51 22.01
CA PRO A 21 5.70 28.04 22.67
C PRO A 21 5.68 29.58 22.66
N PRO A 22 5.93 30.25 23.80
CA PRO A 22 5.83 31.70 23.92
C PRO A 22 7.02 32.46 23.29
N GLU A 23 8.04 31.74 22.81
CA GLU A 23 9.25 32.32 22.23
C GLU A 23 9.01 32.81 20.80
N ALA A 24 9.41 34.05 20.50
CA ALA A 24 9.16 34.70 19.21
C ALA A 24 9.86 34.03 18.02
N ASP A 25 10.98 33.34 18.25
CA ASP A 25 11.76 32.63 17.23
C ASP A 25 11.35 31.15 17.06
N SER A 26 10.32 30.70 17.79
CA SER A 26 9.89 29.31 17.74
C SER A 26 9.13 28.99 16.45
N LEU A 27 9.53 27.89 15.79
CA LEU A 27 8.84 27.38 14.60
C LEU A 27 7.57 26.65 15.03
N VAL A 28 6.42 27.29 14.80
CA VAL A 28 5.10 26.69 15.08
C VAL A 28 4.63 25.91 13.86
N ALA A 29 4.53 24.59 14.00
CA ALA A 29 3.89 23.76 12.97
C ALA A 29 2.40 24.11 12.87
N VAL A 30 1.88 24.22 11.64
CA VAL A 30 0.47 24.53 11.37
C VAL A 30 -0.13 23.42 10.54
N VAL A 31 -1.30 22.93 10.93
CA VAL A 31 -2.07 21.92 10.20
C VAL A 31 -3.13 22.60 9.36
N CYS A 32 -3.22 22.20 8.09
CA CYS A 32 -4.30 22.57 7.20
C CYS A 32 -5.40 21.51 7.20
N TYR A 33 -6.61 21.94 7.51
CA TYR A 33 -7.84 21.15 7.44
C TYR A 33 -8.64 21.59 6.23
N ASP A 34 -8.84 20.67 5.30
CA ASP A 34 -9.72 20.90 4.16
C ASP A 34 -11.15 20.55 4.55
N VAL A 35 -12.12 21.22 3.93
CA VAL A 35 -13.52 20.89 4.12
C VAL A 35 -13.99 20.16 2.88
N HIS A 36 -14.45 18.92 3.06
CA HIS A 36 -15.06 18.19 1.97
C HIS A 36 -16.30 18.97 1.50
N ARG A 37 -16.32 19.39 0.23
CA ARG A 37 -17.36 20.26 -0.34
C ARG A 37 -18.76 19.63 -0.25
N ARG A 38 -18.87 18.31 -0.42
CA ARG A 38 -20.15 17.57 -0.37
C ARG A 38 -20.52 17.18 1.05
N LEU A 39 -19.63 16.45 1.72
CA LEU A 39 -19.88 15.90 3.06
C LEU A 39 -19.86 16.97 4.16
N LYS A 40 -19.23 18.12 3.89
CA LYS A 40 -18.96 19.21 4.86
C LYS A 40 -18.17 18.73 6.08
N THR A 41 -17.48 17.62 5.96
CA THR A 41 -16.56 17.04 6.96
C THR A 41 -15.18 17.68 6.84
N PHE A 42 -14.43 17.70 7.94
CA PHE A 42 -13.03 18.12 7.91
C PHE A 42 -12.14 16.94 7.50
N GLU A 43 -11.33 17.14 6.47
CA GLU A 43 -10.36 16.18 5.98
C GLU A 43 -8.94 16.64 6.27
N THR A 44 -8.09 15.68 6.62
CA THR A 44 -6.65 15.89 6.81
C THR A 44 -5.89 14.63 6.43
N GLU A 45 -4.61 14.81 6.13
CA GLU A 45 -3.73 13.73 5.69
C GLU A 45 -3.17 12.92 6.87
N THR A 46 -2.92 13.56 8.00
CA THR A 46 -2.21 12.94 9.12
C THR A 46 -3.15 12.49 10.24
N ILE A 47 -2.72 11.47 10.99
CA ILE A 47 -3.45 10.97 12.17
C ILE A 47 -3.36 12.01 13.29
N GLY A 48 -2.16 12.54 13.58
CA GLY A 48 -1.97 13.60 14.56
C GLY A 48 -2.84 14.84 14.35
N ALA A 49 -3.08 15.26 13.10
CA ALA A 49 -4.02 16.33 12.78
C ALA A 49 -5.46 15.99 13.21
N ARG A 50 -5.96 14.80 12.86
CA ARG A 50 -7.31 14.36 13.27
C ARG A 50 -7.44 14.26 14.78
N LEU A 51 -6.42 13.76 15.46
CA LEU A 51 -6.40 13.70 16.94
C LEU A 51 -6.45 15.10 17.55
N GLN A 52 -5.69 16.04 17.00
CA GLN A 52 -5.70 17.41 17.50
C GLN A 52 -7.08 18.07 17.31
N LEU A 53 -7.69 17.91 16.14
CA LEU A 53 -9.05 18.41 15.90
C LEU A 53 -10.08 17.73 16.80
N ALA A 54 -9.94 16.42 17.03
CA ALA A 54 -10.77 15.69 17.98
C ALA A 54 -10.65 16.29 19.39
N ALA A 55 -9.43 16.59 19.87
CA ALA A 55 -9.22 17.24 21.16
C ALA A 55 -9.91 18.60 21.27
N VAL A 56 -9.81 19.43 20.22
CA VAL A 56 -10.51 20.72 20.15
C VAL A 56 -12.02 20.51 20.14
N CYS A 57 -12.53 19.55 19.39
CA CYS A 57 -13.96 19.24 19.30
C CYS A 57 -14.54 18.71 20.62
N VAL A 58 -13.85 17.79 21.32
CA VAL A 58 -14.27 17.30 22.65
C VAL A 58 -14.45 18.46 23.61
N ARG A 59 -13.48 19.37 23.64
CA ARG A 59 -13.48 20.44 24.64
C ARG A 59 -14.41 21.60 24.31
N SER A 60 -14.48 21.98 23.04
CA SER A 60 -15.40 23.02 22.55
C SER A 60 -16.85 22.52 22.43
N GLY A 61 -17.06 21.20 22.46
CA GLY A 61 -18.36 20.58 22.31
C GLY A 61 -19.34 20.97 23.41
N THR A 62 -20.53 21.41 23.03
CA THR A 62 -21.68 21.61 23.92
C THR A 62 -22.63 20.43 23.81
N ASN A 63 -23.59 20.31 24.76
CA ASN A 63 -24.64 19.29 24.69
C ASN A 63 -25.65 19.52 23.55
N VAL A 64 -25.55 20.65 22.86
CA VAL A 64 -26.42 21.04 21.75
C VAL A 64 -25.63 20.94 20.46
N PRO A 65 -26.17 20.32 19.40
CA PRO A 65 -25.46 20.19 18.14
C PRO A 65 -25.15 21.56 17.54
N SER A 66 -23.94 21.71 17.00
CA SER A 66 -23.53 22.95 16.36
C SER A 66 -24.20 23.07 14.98
N LYS A 67 -24.56 24.29 14.56
CA LYS A 67 -25.15 24.53 13.23
C LYS A 67 -24.23 24.09 12.07
N ARG A 68 -22.91 24.10 12.29
CA ARG A 68 -21.92 23.77 11.26
C ARG A 68 -21.67 22.28 11.14
N LEU A 69 -21.46 21.59 12.26
CA LEU A 69 -21.20 20.14 12.25
C LEU A 69 -22.49 19.31 12.22
N GLN A 70 -23.65 19.89 12.56
CA GLN A 70 -24.92 19.17 12.75
C GLN A 70 -24.81 18.04 13.79
N MET A 71 -23.81 18.12 14.66
CA MET A 71 -23.52 17.19 15.74
C MET A 71 -22.83 17.95 16.88
N THR A 72 -22.77 17.33 18.04
CA THR A 72 -21.98 17.86 19.16
C THR A 72 -20.49 17.67 18.88
N GLY A 73 -19.65 18.45 19.56
CA GLY A 73 -18.20 18.34 19.38
C GLY A 73 -17.64 16.99 19.84
N SER A 74 -18.24 16.38 20.86
CA SER A 74 -17.88 15.06 21.36
C SER A 74 -18.26 13.94 20.38
N GLU A 75 -19.44 14.01 19.75
CA GLU A 75 -19.83 13.12 18.65
C GLU A 75 -18.90 13.23 17.43
N ALA A 76 -18.52 14.46 17.06
CA ALA A 76 -17.55 14.68 15.98
C ALA A 76 -16.19 14.07 16.32
N ALA A 77 -15.77 14.16 17.58
CA ALA A 77 -14.53 13.56 18.05
C ALA A 77 -14.56 12.03 18.00
N VAL A 78 -15.68 11.38 18.34
CA VAL A 78 -15.85 9.92 18.18
C VAL A 78 -15.61 9.50 16.73
N GLN A 79 -16.21 10.21 15.77
CA GLN A 79 -16.02 9.92 14.34
C GLN A 79 -14.57 10.11 13.90
N MET A 80 -13.90 11.17 14.36
CA MET A 80 -12.49 11.41 14.05
C MET A 80 -11.57 10.35 14.67
N LEU A 81 -11.84 9.93 15.91
CA LEU A 81 -11.08 8.89 16.61
C LEU A 81 -11.18 7.54 15.91
N ARG A 82 -12.35 7.17 15.36
CA ARG A 82 -12.50 5.95 14.54
C ARG A 82 -11.54 5.95 13.34
N GLY A 83 -11.41 7.09 12.68
CA GLY A 83 -10.46 7.28 11.60
C GLY A 83 -9.00 7.24 12.03
N CYS A 84 -8.68 7.37 13.33
CA CYS A 84 -7.31 7.40 13.85
C CYS A 84 -6.75 6.01 14.24
N ARG A 85 -7.49 4.92 14.01
CA ARG A 85 -7.00 3.56 14.22
C ARG A 85 -5.73 3.31 13.40
N SER A 86 -4.69 2.83 14.07
CA SER A 86 -3.38 2.54 13.50
C SER A 86 -2.73 1.41 14.29
N SER A 87 -1.99 0.54 13.61
CA SER A 87 -1.13 -0.45 14.26
C SER A 87 0.27 0.09 14.57
N GLN A 88 0.59 1.30 14.13
CA GLN A 88 1.86 1.96 14.46
C GLN A 88 1.78 2.53 15.88
N PRO A 89 2.88 2.49 16.65
CA PRO A 89 2.95 3.18 17.93
C PRO A 89 2.78 4.69 17.69
N PHE A 90 1.87 5.30 18.44
CA PHE A 90 1.66 6.74 18.39
C PHE A 90 2.95 7.49 18.78
N SER A 91 3.23 8.57 18.06
CA SER A 91 4.30 9.51 18.43
C SER A 91 4.03 10.12 19.81
N ALA A 92 5.08 10.69 20.44
CA ALA A 92 4.93 11.34 21.75
C ALA A 92 3.82 12.40 21.73
N PHE A 93 3.78 13.23 20.68
CA PHE A 93 2.73 14.22 20.48
C PHE A 93 1.33 13.60 20.38
N GLU A 94 1.15 12.54 19.58
CA GLU A 94 -0.15 11.89 19.42
C GLU A 94 -0.63 11.24 20.72
N ARG A 95 0.27 10.64 21.49
CA ARG A 95 -0.03 10.11 22.82
C ARG A 95 -0.45 11.22 23.78
N ASP A 96 0.29 12.33 23.84
CA ASP A 96 -0.03 13.47 24.70
C ASP A 96 -1.42 14.06 24.37
N VAL A 97 -1.76 14.14 23.07
CA VAL A 97 -3.09 14.57 22.62
C VAL A 97 -4.17 13.58 23.01
N LEU A 98 -3.95 12.27 22.85
CA LEU A 98 -4.90 11.23 23.27
C LEU A 98 -5.12 11.22 24.79
N GLU A 99 -4.07 11.39 25.58
CA GLU A 99 -4.16 11.55 27.03
C GLU A 99 -4.89 12.85 27.40
N GLY A 100 -4.64 13.94 26.67
CA GLY A 100 -5.38 15.19 26.75
C GLY A 100 -6.88 14.98 26.51
N ILE A 101 -7.24 14.26 25.44
CA ILE A 101 -8.63 13.87 25.15
C ILE A 101 -9.23 13.08 26.31
N CYS A 102 -8.51 12.13 26.89
CA CYS A 102 -8.98 11.35 28.03
C CYS A 102 -9.24 12.20 29.28
N LYS A 103 -8.45 13.26 29.51
CA LYS A 103 -8.66 14.21 30.61
C LYS A 103 -9.83 15.16 30.36
N LEU A 104 -10.03 15.57 29.11
CA LEU A 104 -11.03 16.56 28.71
C LEU A 104 -12.42 15.95 28.43
N SER A 105 -12.53 14.62 28.29
CA SER A 105 -13.74 13.90 27.84
C SER A 105 -14.79 13.59 28.92
N TYR A 106 -14.97 14.46 29.91
CA TYR A 106 -15.92 14.22 31.02
C TYR A 106 -17.41 14.15 30.63
N ARG A 107 -17.77 14.50 29.38
CA ARG A 107 -19.17 14.58 28.94
C ARG A 107 -19.69 13.33 28.23
N GLU A 108 -18.80 12.57 27.59
CA GLU A 108 -19.17 11.40 26.81
C GLU A 108 -18.21 10.25 27.10
N PRO A 109 -18.69 9.15 27.73
CA PRO A 109 -17.83 8.02 28.11
C PRO A 109 -17.25 7.31 26.88
N ALA A 110 -17.97 7.30 25.75
CA ALA A 110 -17.53 6.65 24.51
C ALA A 110 -16.21 7.22 23.96
N VAL A 111 -16.02 8.54 24.06
CA VAL A 111 -14.78 9.22 23.62
C VAL A 111 -13.58 8.69 24.40
N LYS A 112 -13.70 8.63 25.74
CA LYS A 112 -12.63 8.15 26.60
C LYS A 112 -12.36 6.66 26.39
N ILE A 113 -13.41 5.85 26.27
CA ILE A 113 -13.28 4.41 25.99
C ILE A 113 -12.52 4.19 24.68
N LEU A 114 -12.90 4.86 23.59
CA LEU A 114 -12.20 4.76 22.30
C LEU A 114 -10.75 5.23 22.38
N ALA A 115 -10.49 6.39 23.00
CA ALA A 115 -9.13 6.89 23.13
C ALA A 115 -8.22 5.92 23.90
N THR A 116 -8.73 5.33 24.99
CA THR A 116 -7.99 4.30 25.74
C THR A 116 -7.81 3.00 24.95
N ALA A 117 -8.81 2.59 24.18
CA ALA A 117 -8.73 1.41 23.32
C ALA A 117 -7.70 1.58 22.19
N LEU A 118 -7.62 2.77 21.59
CA LEU A 118 -6.62 3.10 20.57
C LEU A 118 -5.20 3.02 21.12
N ILE A 119 -4.97 3.58 22.32
CA ILE A 119 -3.66 3.48 22.98
C ILE A 119 -3.32 2.01 23.27
N ALA A 120 -4.28 1.26 23.83
CA ALA A 120 -4.08 -0.15 24.17
C ALA A 120 -3.78 -1.01 22.94
N SER A 121 -4.48 -0.81 21.82
CA SER A 121 -4.24 -1.56 20.59
C SER A 121 -2.89 -1.21 19.97
N ALA A 122 -2.52 0.06 19.92
CA ALA A 122 -1.21 0.49 19.42
C ALA A 122 -0.05 -0.03 20.30
N ASP A 123 -0.22 -0.01 21.63
CA ASP A 123 0.80 -0.50 22.55
C ASP A 123 0.94 -2.04 22.51
N SER A 124 -0.16 -2.77 22.27
CA SER A 124 -0.14 -4.24 22.15
C SER A 124 0.76 -4.74 21.02
N LEU A 125 0.90 -3.94 19.94
CA LEU A 125 1.71 -4.24 18.76
C LEU A 125 2.99 -3.38 18.66
N SER A 126 3.28 -2.55 19.66
CA SER A 126 4.43 -1.63 19.65
C SER A 126 5.79 -2.35 19.48
N PHE A 127 5.89 -3.60 19.96
CA PHE A 127 7.11 -4.41 19.84
C PHE A 127 7.48 -4.78 18.39
N LEU A 128 6.55 -4.65 17.44
CA LEU A 128 6.80 -4.86 16.02
C LEU A 128 7.64 -3.73 15.40
N TRP A 129 7.57 -2.54 15.99
CA TRP A 129 8.17 -1.31 15.46
C TRP A 129 9.49 -0.97 16.16
N ASP A 130 9.53 -1.13 17.48
CA ASP A 130 10.74 -0.91 18.25
C ASP A 130 11.66 -2.14 18.13
N GLY A 131 12.68 -2.06 17.27
CA GLY A 131 13.76 -3.04 17.22
C GLY A 131 14.58 -3.17 18.52
N LYS A 132 14.20 -2.42 19.57
CA LYS A 132 14.68 -2.56 20.94
C LYS A 132 13.60 -3.29 21.73
N ASN A 133 13.96 -4.46 22.26
CA ASN A 133 13.20 -5.18 23.28
C ASN A 133 13.08 -4.32 24.54
N LYS A 134 12.26 -3.26 24.54
CA LYS A 134 11.78 -2.71 25.80
C LYS A 134 10.92 -3.81 26.43
N PRO A 135 11.15 -4.14 27.72
CA PRO A 135 10.23 -5.02 28.42
C PRO A 135 8.83 -4.42 28.27
N VAL A 136 7.82 -5.28 28.12
CA VAL A 136 6.44 -4.84 28.25
C VAL A 136 6.31 -4.33 29.69
N ASP A 137 6.45 -3.02 29.88
CA ASP A 137 6.35 -2.42 31.20
C ASP A 137 5.00 -2.83 31.76
N ARG A 138 5.00 -3.49 32.93
CA ARG A 138 3.79 -3.92 33.64
C ARG A 138 2.79 -2.76 33.87
N GLU A 139 3.24 -1.52 33.69
CA GLU A 139 2.47 -0.30 33.79
C GLU A 139 1.57 -0.02 32.59
N SER A 140 1.79 -0.57 31.38
CA SER A 140 0.89 -0.33 30.22
C SER A 140 -0.50 -0.96 30.41
N ASN A 141 -0.62 -2.02 31.21
CA ASN A 141 -1.89 -2.60 31.64
C ASN A 141 -2.68 -1.71 32.61
N THR A 142 -2.11 -0.60 33.12
CA THR A 142 -2.86 0.36 33.94
C THR A 142 -3.87 1.18 33.13
N SER A 143 -3.80 1.20 31.79
CA SER A 143 -4.81 1.88 30.96
C SER A 143 -6.19 1.20 31.05
N VAL A 144 -6.23 -0.12 31.25
CA VAL A 144 -7.47 -0.90 31.42
C VAL A 144 -8.22 -0.49 32.70
N MET A 145 -7.49 -0.06 33.74
CA MET A 145 -8.07 0.47 34.99
C MET A 145 -8.50 1.94 34.91
N ARG A 146 -8.09 2.70 33.88
CA ARG A 146 -8.40 4.14 33.78
C ARG A 146 -9.83 4.46 33.29
N SER A 147 -10.59 3.46 32.86
CA SER A 147 -11.94 3.64 32.27
C SER A 147 -13.06 2.81 32.91
N ALA A 148 -12.84 2.15 34.06
CA ALA A 148 -13.84 1.23 34.64
C ALA A 148 -15.17 1.92 35.00
N ASN A 149 -15.10 3.17 35.47
CA ASN A 149 -16.29 3.98 35.78
C ASN A 149 -17.04 4.34 34.49
N GLU A 150 -16.33 4.77 33.45
CA GLU A 150 -16.89 5.16 32.16
C GLU A 150 -17.48 3.98 31.40
N LYS A 151 -16.90 2.77 31.54
CA LYS A 151 -17.50 1.54 31.00
C LYS A 151 -18.85 1.23 31.66
N SER A 152 -18.97 1.50 32.96
CA SER A 152 -20.22 1.32 33.71
C SER A 152 -21.25 2.38 33.31
N GLU A 153 -20.84 3.65 33.25
CA GLU A 153 -21.69 4.76 32.77
C GLU A 153 -22.17 4.53 31.33
N TYR A 154 -21.30 3.99 30.46
CA TYR A 154 -21.67 3.63 29.09
C TYR A 154 -22.71 2.49 29.04
N ALA A 155 -22.53 1.45 29.86
CA ALA A 155 -23.49 0.36 29.94
C ALA A 155 -24.87 0.85 30.44
N ASP A 156 -24.91 1.73 31.44
CA ASP A 156 -26.13 2.36 31.94
C ASP A 156 -26.80 3.25 30.88
N MET A 157 -25.99 3.97 30.10
CA MET A 157 -26.46 4.78 28.97
C MET A 157 -27.13 3.91 27.89
N CYS A 158 -26.55 2.75 27.55
CA CYS A 158 -27.12 1.82 26.57
C CYS A 158 -28.35 1.06 27.11
N ALA A 159 -28.40 0.76 28.41
CA ALA A 159 -29.52 0.09 29.06
C ALA A 159 -30.74 1.00 29.28
N SER A 160 -30.54 2.33 29.28
CA SER A 160 -31.60 3.31 29.47
C SER A 160 -32.72 3.19 28.42
N GLN A 161 -33.99 3.38 28.84
CA GLN A 161 -35.15 3.30 27.94
C GLN A 161 -35.17 4.41 26.87
N LEU A 162 -34.58 5.56 27.17
CA LEU A 162 -34.35 6.65 26.23
C LEU A 162 -32.84 6.77 26.03
N GLN A 163 -32.34 6.16 24.97
CA GLN A 163 -30.92 6.24 24.60
C GLN A 163 -30.61 7.61 24.00
N ARG A 164 -29.52 8.24 24.47
CA ARG A 164 -29.05 9.53 23.97
C ARG A 164 -28.30 9.34 22.66
N ASN A 165 -28.89 9.67 21.52
CA ASN A 165 -28.29 9.58 20.17
C ASN A 165 -27.51 8.27 19.89
N PRO A 166 -28.20 7.14 19.75
CA PRO A 166 -27.55 5.83 19.60
C PRO A 166 -26.66 5.69 18.36
N LEU A 167 -26.78 6.57 17.36
CA LEU A 167 -25.92 6.49 16.17
C LEU A 167 -24.52 7.08 16.41
N ARG A 168 -24.40 8.14 17.24
CA ARG A 168 -23.16 8.93 17.36
C ARG A 168 -22.52 8.91 18.73
N SER A 169 -23.29 8.71 19.79
CA SER A 169 -22.76 8.62 21.16
C SER A 169 -22.32 7.19 21.51
N GLN A 170 -22.85 6.18 20.80
CA GLN A 170 -22.52 4.78 21.00
C GLN A 170 -21.40 4.35 20.06
N LEU A 171 -20.64 3.37 20.53
CA LEU A 171 -19.68 2.61 19.76
C LEU A 171 -20.45 1.73 18.75
N LEU A 172 -19.84 1.45 17.60
CA LEU A 172 -20.45 0.49 16.67
C LEU A 172 -20.55 -0.87 17.36
N ARG A 173 -21.54 -1.70 17.02
CA ARG A 173 -21.71 -3.02 17.67
C ARG A 173 -20.47 -3.91 17.56
N SER A 174 -19.73 -3.77 16.47
CA SER A 174 -18.40 -4.37 16.28
C SER A 174 -17.42 -3.91 17.35
N GLU A 175 -17.28 -2.59 17.51
CA GLU A 175 -16.40 -1.96 18.50
C GLU A 175 -16.82 -2.28 19.95
N GLU A 176 -18.12 -2.27 20.25
CA GLU A 176 -18.65 -2.66 21.56
C GLU A 176 -18.27 -4.08 21.90
N LYS A 177 -18.46 -5.01 20.96
CA LYS A 177 -18.12 -6.43 21.15
C LYS A 177 -16.64 -6.62 21.44
N LEU A 178 -15.78 -5.81 20.83
CA LEU A 178 -14.33 -5.90 21.03
C LEU A 178 -13.88 -5.29 22.35
N ILE A 179 -14.36 -4.08 22.69
CA ILE A 179 -13.84 -3.30 23.80
C ILE A 179 -14.54 -3.65 25.12
N LEU A 180 -15.83 -3.96 25.06
CA LEU A 180 -16.71 -4.15 26.21
C LEU A 180 -17.34 -5.56 26.25
N GLY A 181 -17.26 -6.32 25.16
CA GLY A 181 -17.95 -7.61 25.04
C GLY A 181 -19.45 -7.42 24.79
N HIS A 182 -20.29 -8.21 25.47
CA HIS A 182 -21.74 -8.12 25.29
C HIS A 182 -22.35 -7.01 26.15
N VAL A 183 -22.79 -5.92 25.51
CA VAL A 183 -23.55 -4.84 26.13
C VAL A 183 -25.05 -5.05 25.89
N GLN A 184 -25.86 -4.89 26.95
CA GLN A 184 -27.32 -4.95 26.83
C GLN A 184 -27.86 -3.63 26.29
N HIS A 185 -28.59 -3.71 25.19
CA HIS A 185 -29.29 -2.56 24.59
C HIS A 185 -30.79 -2.66 24.80
N SER A 186 -31.41 -1.54 25.18
CA SER A 186 -32.86 -1.44 25.21
C SER A 186 -33.42 -1.39 23.78
N ARG A 187 -34.41 -2.23 23.46
CA ARG A 187 -35.04 -2.22 22.13
C ARG A 187 -36.01 -1.05 22.01
N VAL A 188 -35.80 -0.18 21.02
CA VAL A 188 -36.79 0.84 20.64
C VAL A 188 -37.95 0.13 19.92
N VAL A 189 -38.99 -0.25 20.66
CA VAL A 189 -40.19 -0.86 20.08
C VAL A 189 -41.07 0.24 19.49
N VAL A 190 -41.19 0.27 18.16
CA VAL A 190 -42.10 1.20 17.46
C VAL A 190 -43.46 0.53 17.26
N PRO A 191 -44.55 1.08 17.81
CA PRO A 191 -45.91 0.57 17.59
C PRO A 191 -46.29 0.59 16.10
N SER A 192 -47.04 -0.41 15.63
CA SER A 192 -47.47 -0.54 14.23
C SER A 192 -48.21 0.68 13.68
N ARG A 193 -48.90 1.43 14.56
CA ARG A 193 -49.65 2.66 14.28
C ARG A 193 -48.78 3.88 13.96
N ASP A 194 -47.51 3.86 14.39
CA ASP A 194 -46.57 4.98 14.22
C ASP A 194 -45.67 4.79 12.98
N LYS A 195 -45.93 3.74 12.18
CA LYS A 195 -45.20 3.47 10.94
C LYS A 195 -45.60 4.45 9.85
N VAL A 196 -44.62 5.13 9.26
CA VAL A 196 -44.80 6.12 8.20
C VAL A 196 -44.53 5.48 6.84
N SER A 197 -45.42 5.75 5.88
CA SER A 197 -45.22 5.45 4.46
C SER A 197 -44.62 6.66 3.77
N VAL A 198 -43.71 6.40 2.82
CA VAL A 198 -42.99 7.43 2.07
C VAL A 198 -43.67 7.68 0.72
N ASP A 199 -43.58 8.93 0.24
CA ASP A 199 -44.01 9.33 -1.10
C ASP A 199 -43.19 8.60 -2.19
N PRO A 200 -43.67 8.45 -3.44
CA PRO A 200 -42.85 7.89 -4.52
C PRO A 200 -41.63 8.77 -4.85
N LEU A 201 -40.57 8.14 -5.36
CA LEU A 201 -39.30 8.77 -5.75
C LEU A 201 -39.51 9.97 -6.69
N PRO A 202 -38.89 11.13 -6.42
CA PRO A 202 -38.99 12.30 -7.28
C PRO A 202 -38.04 12.16 -8.47
N GLY A 203 -38.54 11.65 -9.59
CA GLY A 203 -37.81 11.63 -10.86
C GLY A 203 -37.97 10.33 -11.66
N ALA A 204 -37.58 10.38 -12.94
CA ALA A 204 -37.44 9.18 -13.74
C ALA A 204 -36.17 8.43 -13.30
N ALA A 205 -36.30 7.12 -13.04
CA ALA A 205 -35.18 6.26 -12.64
C ALA A 205 -34.00 6.30 -13.62
N ASP A 206 -34.26 6.61 -14.89
CA ASP A 206 -33.27 6.56 -15.98
C ASP A 206 -32.54 7.89 -16.23
N PHE A 207 -32.72 8.92 -15.40
CA PHE A 207 -32.14 10.24 -15.70
C PHE A 207 -30.61 10.19 -15.82
N VAL A 208 -29.91 9.56 -14.87
CA VAL A 208 -28.43 9.47 -14.88
C VAL A 208 -27.95 8.80 -16.17
N ASN A 209 -28.53 7.66 -16.52
CA ASN A 209 -28.21 6.94 -17.75
C ASN A 209 -28.51 7.77 -19.01
N SER A 210 -29.64 8.50 -19.03
CA SER A 210 -29.99 9.37 -20.15
C SER A 210 -29.02 10.54 -20.33
N THR A 211 -28.52 11.12 -19.22
CA THR A 211 -27.54 12.20 -19.25
C THR A 211 -26.16 11.69 -19.65
N GLU A 212 -25.75 10.51 -19.16
CA GLU A 212 -24.48 9.89 -19.59
C GLU A 212 -24.51 9.51 -21.09
N LEU A 213 -25.64 9.03 -21.61
CA LEU A 213 -25.84 8.84 -23.05
C LEU A 213 -25.85 10.17 -23.81
N GLY A 214 -26.39 11.23 -23.21
CA GLY A 214 -26.33 12.59 -23.73
C GLY A 214 -24.90 13.10 -23.89
N LEU A 215 -24.01 12.81 -22.92
CA LEU A 215 -22.59 13.17 -22.97
C LEU A 215 -21.86 12.50 -24.14
N ARG A 216 -22.26 11.30 -24.55
CA ARG A 216 -21.67 10.63 -25.73
C ARG A 216 -21.98 11.35 -27.04
N ARG A 217 -23.03 12.17 -27.11
CA ARG A 217 -23.41 12.90 -28.34
C ARG A 217 -22.36 13.94 -28.76
N PHE A 218 -21.54 14.42 -27.82
CA PHE A 218 -20.44 15.35 -28.07
C PHE A 218 -19.25 14.72 -28.79
N LEU A 219 -19.23 13.39 -28.91
CA LEU A 219 -18.17 12.64 -29.57
C LEU A 219 -18.59 12.30 -31.02
N SER A 220 -17.66 12.50 -31.96
CA SER A 220 -17.67 11.84 -33.27
C SER A 220 -16.75 10.65 -33.22
N VAL A 221 -17.28 9.47 -33.56
CA VAL A 221 -16.47 8.29 -33.83
C VAL A 221 -16.24 8.28 -35.32
N GLU A 222 -15.03 8.62 -35.76
CA GLU A 222 -14.63 8.41 -37.14
C GLU A 222 -14.13 6.96 -37.26
N PRO A 223 -14.72 6.15 -38.17
CA PRO A 223 -14.23 4.79 -38.39
C PRO A 223 -12.79 4.87 -38.86
N ALA A 224 -11.91 4.05 -38.28
CA ALA A 224 -10.49 4.06 -38.60
C ALA A 224 -10.26 4.05 -40.12
N ALA A 225 -9.77 5.18 -40.67
CA ALA A 225 -9.22 5.16 -42.01
C ALA A 225 -8.06 4.15 -41.98
N LYS A 226 -8.06 3.15 -42.87
CA LYS A 226 -6.91 2.26 -43.11
C LYS A 226 -5.73 3.09 -43.64
N SER A 227 -5.19 3.99 -42.83
CA SER A 227 -4.00 4.73 -43.12
C SER A 227 -2.84 3.82 -42.75
N THR A 228 -2.15 3.35 -43.78
CA THR A 228 -0.87 2.66 -43.68
C THR A 228 0.19 3.66 -43.21
N VAL A 229 0.07 4.17 -41.97
CA VAL A 229 1.13 4.96 -41.36
C VAL A 229 2.25 3.98 -41.10
N GLN A 230 3.32 4.06 -41.89
CA GLN A 230 4.48 3.18 -41.70
C GLN A 230 5.12 3.49 -40.35
N LEU A 231 5.44 2.44 -39.58
CA LEU A 231 6.17 2.57 -38.33
C LEU A 231 7.43 3.42 -38.59
N PRO A 232 7.65 4.54 -37.88
CA PRO A 232 8.76 5.46 -38.14
C PRO A 232 10.14 4.86 -37.83
N ILE A 233 10.17 3.69 -37.20
CA ILE A 233 11.39 2.97 -36.84
C ILE A 233 11.68 1.94 -37.92
N LYS A 234 12.80 2.11 -38.64
CA LYS A 234 13.27 1.17 -39.65
C LYS A 234 14.06 0.04 -38.97
N SER A 235 13.67 -1.21 -39.20
CA SER A 235 14.28 -2.42 -38.63
C SER A 235 15.68 -2.75 -39.18
N ASP A 236 16.13 -2.05 -40.23
CA ASP A 236 17.25 -2.50 -41.08
C ASP A 236 18.63 -2.47 -40.40
N GLU A 237 18.81 -1.72 -39.30
CA GLU A 237 20.10 -1.61 -38.59
C GLU A 237 20.13 -2.35 -37.23
N ALA A 238 19.00 -2.90 -36.77
CA ALA A 238 18.91 -3.52 -35.45
C ALA A 238 19.31 -5.00 -35.48
N GLN A 239 20.24 -5.40 -34.59
CA GLN A 239 20.64 -6.80 -34.39
C GLN A 239 20.17 -7.32 -33.01
N GLY A 240 19.85 -8.62 -32.95
CA GLY A 240 19.53 -9.31 -31.70
C GLY A 240 18.17 -8.96 -31.09
N MET A 241 18.14 -8.72 -29.77
CA MET A 241 16.93 -8.46 -28.97
C MET A 241 16.16 -7.21 -29.42
N ILE A 242 16.87 -6.19 -29.90
CA ILE A 242 16.24 -4.97 -30.42
C ILE A 242 15.41 -5.31 -31.66
N LYS A 243 15.87 -6.23 -32.52
CA LYS A 243 15.11 -6.65 -33.69
C LYS A 243 13.82 -7.37 -33.30
N GLU A 244 13.85 -8.26 -32.31
CA GLU A 244 12.65 -8.95 -31.82
C GLU A 244 11.64 -7.97 -31.21
N MET A 245 12.09 -6.99 -30.42
CA MET A 245 11.22 -5.91 -29.94
C MET A 245 10.64 -5.09 -31.11
N LEU A 246 11.44 -4.80 -32.14
CA LEU A 246 11.00 -4.09 -33.34
C LEU A 246 10.07 -4.94 -34.22
N ASP A 247 10.11 -6.26 -34.15
CA ASP A 247 9.23 -7.16 -34.90
C ASP A 247 7.83 -7.25 -34.26
N GLU A 248 7.71 -7.06 -32.93
CA GLU A 248 6.41 -7.02 -32.22
C GLU A 248 5.67 -5.67 -32.41
N LEU A 249 6.42 -4.57 -32.51
CA LEU A 249 5.86 -3.21 -32.60
C LEU A 249 4.92 -2.99 -33.79
N PRO A 250 5.16 -3.50 -35.01
CA PRO A 250 4.23 -3.39 -36.14
C PRO A 250 2.84 -3.90 -35.80
N SER A 251 2.73 -5.04 -35.11
CA SER A 251 1.42 -5.61 -34.77
C SER A 251 0.65 -4.72 -33.78
N SER A 252 1.34 -4.19 -32.77
CA SER A 252 0.76 -3.24 -31.81
C SER A 252 0.43 -1.89 -32.46
N TRP A 253 1.26 -1.45 -33.40
CA TRP A 253 1.09 -0.21 -34.15
C TRP A 253 -0.14 -0.30 -35.05
N ASP A 254 -0.28 -1.38 -35.80
CA ASP A 254 -1.43 -1.66 -36.63
C ASP A 254 -2.70 -1.78 -35.78
N CYS A 255 -2.63 -2.46 -34.63
CA CYS A 255 -3.74 -2.53 -33.68
C CYS A 255 -4.17 -1.13 -33.20
N HIS A 256 -3.22 -0.28 -32.78
CA HIS A 256 -3.51 1.08 -32.34
C HIS A 256 -4.13 1.94 -33.45
N HIS A 257 -3.62 1.83 -34.68
CA HIS A 257 -4.14 2.61 -35.83
C HIS A 257 -5.44 2.04 -36.40
N SER A 258 -5.79 0.79 -36.06
CA SER A 258 -7.08 0.17 -36.37
C SER A 258 -8.21 0.54 -35.41
N GLN A 259 -7.89 1.20 -34.28
CA GLN A 259 -8.90 1.67 -33.33
C GLN A 259 -9.58 2.94 -33.85
N ASP A 260 -10.88 3.07 -33.58
CA ASP A 260 -11.65 4.23 -34.00
C ASP A 260 -11.12 5.51 -33.36
N GLN A 261 -10.87 6.54 -34.19
CA GLN A 261 -10.45 7.83 -33.68
C GLN A 261 -11.67 8.60 -33.20
N VAL A 262 -11.72 8.84 -31.91
CA VAL A 262 -12.79 9.63 -31.28
C VAL A 262 -12.36 11.10 -31.27
N THR A 263 -13.11 11.94 -31.96
CA THR A 263 -12.90 13.39 -32.02
C THR A 263 -14.08 14.13 -31.38
N LEU A 264 -13.88 15.40 -31.03
CA LEU A 264 -14.94 16.26 -30.50
C LEU A 264 -15.71 16.89 -31.68
N LYS A 265 -17.04 16.77 -31.68
CA LYS A 265 -17.90 17.31 -32.75
C LYS A 265 -18.00 18.84 -32.76
N GLU A 266 -17.84 19.48 -31.61
CA GLU A 266 -18.19 20.89 -31.41
C GLU A 266 -16.98 21.78 -31.06
N THR A 267 -17.14 23.07 -31.31
CA THR A 267 -16.20 24.12 -30.89
C THR A 267 -16.20 24.25 -29.36
N ALA A 268 -15.06 24.65 -28.78
CA ALA A 268 -14.87 24.69 -27.32
C ALA A 268 -15.94 25.51 -26.59
N ASP A 269 -16.34 26.65 -27.15
CA ASP A 269 -17.28 27.57 -26.51
C ASP A 269 -18.70 27.01 -26.45
N SER A 270 -19.17 26.35 -27.52
CA SER A 270 -20.50 25.71 -27.52
C SER A 270 -20.55 24.53 -26.55
N LEU A 271 -19.47 23.75 -26.48
CA LEU A 271 -19.37 22.62 -25.56
C LEU A 271 -19.39 23.09 -24.09
N ILE A 272 -18.72 24.20 -23.75
CA ILE A 272 -18.76 24.77 -22.40
C ILE A 272 -20.18 25.25 -22.04
N GLU A 273 -20.89 25.92 -22.95
CA GLU A 273 -22.26 26.36 -22.70
C GLU A 273 -23.19 25.17 -22.46
N GLN A 274 -23.11 24.12 -23.28
CA GLN A 274 -23.95 22.93 -23.12
C GLN A 274 -23.60 22.15 -21.84
N LEU A 275 -22.31 21.99 -21.52
CA LEU A 275 -21.89 21.35 -20.27
C LEU A 275 -22.32 22.15 -19.03
N THR A 276 -22.26 23.48 -19.07
CA THR A 276 -22.70 24.31 -17.93
C THR A 276 -24.22 24.30 -17.75
N ALA A 277 -24.99 24.25 -18.85
CA ALA A 277 -26.43 24.03 -18.79
C ALA A 277 -26.77 22.68 -18.14
N MET A 278 -26.12 21.59 -18.57
CA MET A 278 -26.29 20.26 -17.96
C MET A 278 -25.88 20.25 -16.48
N LEU A 279 -24.79 20.92 -16.12
CA LEU A 279 -24.36 21.04 -14.72
C LEU A 279 -25.46 21.69 -13.87
N SER A 280 -26.11 22.74 -14.38
CA SER A 280 -27.19 23.43 -13.67
C SER A 280 -28.42 22.52 -13.46
N GLU A 281 -28.77 21.71 -14.46
CA GLU A 281 -29.88 20.76 -14.37
C GLU A 281 -29.57 19.63 -13.36
N VAL A 282 -28.39 19.02 -13.45
CA VAL A 282 -27.95 17.95 -12.53
C VAL A 282 -27.90 18.48 -11.09
N SER A 283 -27.37 19.69 -10.89
CA SER A 283 -27.32 20.33 -9.57
C SER A 283 -28.70 20.58 -8.98
N SER A 284 -29.66 21.05 -9.82
CA SER A 284 -31.05 21.26 -9.41
C SER A 284 -31.73 19.95 -8.98
N ARG A 285 -31.56 18.88 -9.75
CA ARG A 285 -32.12 17.56 -9.43
C ARG A 285 -31.48 16.94 -8.20
N ARG A 286 -30.16 17.06 -8.02
CA ARG A 286 -29.50 16.66 -6.78
C ARG A 286 -30.08 17.40 -5.58
N ALA A 287 -30.26 18.71 -5.66
CA ALA A 287 -30.83 19.50 -4.57
C ALA A 287 -32.28 19.10 -4.25
N ALA A 288 -33.08 18.77 -5.27
CA ALA A 288 -34.42 18.21 -5.09
C ALA A 288 -34.38 16.86 -4.38
N MET A 289 -33.43 15.98 -4.73
CA MET A 289 -33.25 14.69 -4.08
C MET A 289 -32.75 14.83 -2.63
N GLU A 290 -31.82 15.74 -2.36
CA GLU A 290 -31.38 16.07 -0.99
C GLU A 290 -32.54 16.55 -0.12
N THR A 291 -33.40 17.40 -0.69
CA THR A 291 -34.63 17.88 -0.04
C THR A 291 -35.60 16.73 0.22
N TYR A 292 -35.74 15.80 -0.72
CA TYR A 292 -36.58 14.62 -0.55
C TYR A 292 -36.06 13.68 0.54
N VAL A 293 -34.77 13.31 0.52
CA VAL A 293 -34.15 12.47 1.55
C VAL A 293 -34.33 13.11 2.94
N THR A 294 -34.11 14.43 3.04
CA THR A 294 -34.33 15.18 4.27
C THR A 294 -35.81 15.20 4.68
N LYS A 295 -36.74 15.34 3.72
CA LYS A 295 -38.19 15.28 3.96
C LYS A 295 -38.60 13.91 4.50
N VAL A 296 -38.07 12.82 3.95
CA VAL A 296 -38.40 11.45 4.40
C VAL A 296 -37.98 11.24 5.85
N VAL A 297 -36.74 11.61 6.19
CA VAL A 297 -36.23 11.50 7.56
C VAL A 297 -37.02 12.40 8.51
N THR A 298 -37.27 13.66 8.13
CA THR A 298 -38.05 14.59 8.97
C THR A 298 -39.51 14.18 9.13
N THR A 299 -40.11 13.51 8.13
CA THR A 299 -41.46 12.94 8.24
C THR A 299 -41.47 11.76 9.21
N ALA A 300 -40.45 10.90 9.14
CA ALA A 300 -40.26 9.80 10.09
C ALA A 300 -40.00 10.31 11.52
N THR A 301 -39.44 11.50 11.71
CA THR A 301 -39.22 12.16 13.01
C THR A 301 -40.17 13.34 13.28
N SER A 302 -41.35 13.36 12.64
CA SER A 302 -42.21 14.55 12.60
C SER A 302 -42.98 14.83 13.89
N SER A 303 -43.03 13.89 14.83
CA SER A 303 -43.80 14.06 16.06
C SER A 303 -43.21 15.15 16.96
N THR A 304 -44.06 15.84 17.72
CA THR A 304 -43.60 16.88 18.67
C THR A 304 -42.59 16.35 19.67
N ARG A 305 -42.76 15.10 20.12
CA ARG A 305 -41.80 14.37 20.96
C ARG A 305 -40.44 14.24 20.27
N ASP A 306 -40.39 13.77 19.02
CA ASP A 306 -39.12 13.54 18.33
C ASP A 306 -38.39 14.86 18.04
N ARG A 307 -39.12 15.95 17.73
CA ARG A 307 -38.52 17.28 17.55
C ARG A 307 -37.90 17.81 18.83
N LEU A 308 -38.57 17.63 19.97
CA LEU A 308 -38.00 17.98 21.27
C LEU A 308 -36.79 17.10 21.61
N LEU A 309 -36.83 15.81 21.30
CA LEU A 309 -35.69 14.91 21.48
C LEU A 309 -34.52 15.27 20.55
N ALA A 310 -34.77 15.71 19.32
CA ALA A 310 -33.73 16.19 18.41
C ALA A 310 -33.06 17.47 18.93
N LEU A 311 -33.83 18.40 19.51
CA LEU A 311 -33.28 19.62 20.13
C LEU A 311 -32.36 19.31 21.32
N VAL A 312 -32.67 18.25 22.07
CA VAL A 312 -31.87 17.80 23.23
C VAL A 312 -30.79 16.77 22.83
N ASN A 313 -30.57 16.55 21.54
CA ASN A 313 -29.57 15.62 21.01
C ASN A 313 -29.78 14.15 21.43
N PHE A 314 -31.04 13.71 21.51
CA PHE A 314 -31.41 12.31 21.70
C PHE A 314 -31.71 11.60 20.37
N VAL A 315 -32.09 12.34 19.33
CA VAL A 315 -32.27 11.84 17.96
C VAL A 315 -31.19 12.47 17.08
N PRO A 316 -30.46 11.69 16.26
CA PRO A 316 -29.43 12.22 15.37
C PRO A 316 -30.01 13.21 14.35
N LEU A 317 -29.31 14.33 14.14
CA LEU A 317 -29.55 15.23 13.00
C LEU A 317 -28.91 14.66 11.75
N LEU A 318 -29.60 14.69 10.61
CA LEU A 318 -29.12 14.11 9.37
C LEU A 318 -27.87 14.84 8.83
N THR A 319 -26.79 14.10 8.56
CA THR A 319 -25.63 14.57 7.78
C THR A 319 -25.53 13.81 6.46
N VAL A 320 -24.84 14.38 5.47
CA VAL A 320 -24.63 13.72 4.18
C VAL A 320 -23.80 12.44 4.33
N SER A 321 -22.86 12.40 5.28
CA SER A 321 -22.10 11.17 5.61
C SER A 321 -23.01 10.05 6.11
N ASP A 322 -24.02 10.38 6.92
CA ASP A 322 -24.97 9.39 7.43
C ASP A 322 -25.93 8.90 6.33
N VAL A 323 -26.27 9.77 5.38
CA VAL A 323 -27.01 9.39 4.16
C VAL A 323 -26.21 8.36 3.37
N VAL A 324 -24.90 8.55 3.19
CA VAL A 324 -24.03 7.60 2.50
C VAL A 324 -23.92 6.27 3.27
N ARG A 325 -23.80 6.30 4.61
CA ARG A 325 -23.79 5.06 5.44
C ARG A 325 -25.05 4.23 5.26
N CYS A 326 -26.21 4.89 5.18
CA CYS A 326 -27.49 4.20 5.02
C CYS A 326 -27.60 3.37 3.74
N ALA A 327 -26.73 3.59 2.75
CA ALA A 327 -26.72 2.81 1.52
C ALA A 327 -26.24 1.37 1.73
N PHE A 328 -25.35 1.14 2.70
CA PHE A 328 -24.71 -0.16 2.93
C PHE A 328 -24.83 -0.69 4.37
N ASP A 329 -25.14 0.15 5.36
CA ASP A 329 -25.34 -0.27 6.75
C ASP A 329 -26.81 -0.15 7.19
N ASP A 330 -27.49 -1.28 7.28
CA ASP A 330 -28.89 -1.37 7.68
C ASP A 330 -29.12 -0.94 9.13
N GLU A 331 -28.12 -1.09 10.01
CA GLU A 331 -28.24 -0.67 11.40
C GLU A 331 -28.31 0.85 11.52
N THR A 332 -27.52 1.59 10.72
CA THR A 332 -27.61 3.05 10.65
C THR A 332 -28.98 3.50 10.17
N LEU A 333 -29.54 2.83 9.16
CA LEU A 333 -30.88 3.13 8.66
C LEU A 333 -31.96 2.89 9.73
N HIS A 334 -31.85 1.77 10.46
CA HIS A 334 -32.78 1.43 11.55
C HIS A 334 -32.75 2.44 12.70
N THR A 335 -31.57 2.99 13.01
CA THR A 335 -31.39 3.97 14.09
C THR A 335 -31.80 5.39 13.68
N LEU A 336 -31.52 5.80 12.43
CA LEU A 336 -31.92 7.12 11.91
C LEU A 336 -33.42 7.27 11.72
N ALA A 337 -34.07 6.23 11.21
CA ALA A 337 -35.48 6.27 10.85
C ALA A 337 -36.25 5.04 11.39
N PRO A 338 -36.42 4.95 12.72
CA PRO A 338 -37.03 3.79 13.35
C PRO A 338 -38.51 3.61 12.95
N LYS A 339 -39.20 4.70 12.60
CA LYS A 339 -40.63 4.73 12.24
C LYS A 339 -40.94 4.40 10.77
N LEU A 340 -39.93 4.20 9.92
CA LEU A 340 -40.19 3.81 8.53
C LEU A 340 -40.67 2.36 8.44
N SER A 341 -41.66 2.12 7.57
CA SER A 341 -42.05 0.76 7.19
C SER A 341 -40.92 0.05 6.40
N GLU A 342 -40.91 -1.28 6.36
CA GLU A 342 -39.88 -2.06 5.64
C GLU A 342 -39.84 -1.71 4.15
N ARG A 343 -41.00 -1.67 3.48
CA ARG A 343 -41.10 -1.23 2.07
C ARG A 343 -40.60 0.20 1.85
N SER A 344 -40.86 1.08 2.80
CA SER A 344 -40.39 2.47 2.72
C SER A 344 -38.89 2.61 2.98
N ARG A 345 -38.27 1.67 3.70
CA ARG A 345 -36.81 1.61 3.87
C ARG A 345 -36.13 1.20 2.58
N ASP A 346 -36.67 0.23 1.85
CA ASP A 346 -36.15 -0.17 0.55
C ASP A 346 -36.25 0.97 -0.48
N GLN A 347 -37.39 1.67 -0.49
CA GLN A 347 -37.57 2.88 -1.31
C GLN A 347 -36.59 3.99 -0.91
N PHE A 348 -36.31 4.16 0.38
CA PHE A 348 -35.34 5.13 0.87
C PHE A 348 -33.90 4.76 0.48
N LYS A 349 -33.51 3.48 0.56
CA LYS A 349 -32.22 3.00 0.05
C LYS A 349 -32.07 3.27 -1.44
N ALA A 350 -33.10 2.97 -2.23
CA ALA A 350 -33.10 3.29 -3.67
C ALA A 350 -32.95 4.81 -3.93
N ALA A 351 -33.59 5.65 -3.12
CA ALA A 351 -33.45 7.11 -3.20
C ALA A 351 -32.02 7.57 -2.87
N ILE A 352 -31.38 6.95 -1.88
CA ILE A 352 -30.00 7.23 -1.50
C ILE A 352 -29.04 6.84 -2.62
N LEU A 353 -29.23 5.67 -3.24
CA LEU A 353 -28.42 5.24 -4.38
C LEU A 353 -28.53 6.27 -5.52
N GLN A 354 -29.74 6.68 -5.91
CA GLN A 354 -29.94 7.71 -6.92
C GLN A 354 -29.31 9.06 -6.54
N PHE A 355 -29.39 9.45 -5.26
CA PHE A 355 -28.72 10.66 -4.77
C PHE A 355 -27.20 10.59 -4.94
N MET A 356 -26.60 9.44 -4.61
CA MET A 356 -25.16 9.22 -4.77
C MET A 356 -24.75 9.17 -6.25
N GLU A 357 -25.54 8.54 -7.12
CA GLU A 357 -25.31 8.56 -8.57
C GLU A 357 -25.33 9.97 -9.14
N LEU A 358 -26.30 10.79 -8.73
CA LEU A 358 -26.39 12.22 -9.10
C LEU A 358 -25.18 13.01 -8.60
N CYS A 359 -24.64 12.67 -7.42
CA CYS A 359 -23.43 13.30 -6.90
C CYS A 359 -22.22 13.01 -7.78
N VAL A 360 -22.02 11.75 -8.19
CA VAL A 360 -20.91 11.36 -9.06
C VAL A 360 -21.07 12.00 -10.45
N LEU A 361 -22.29 12.05 -10.98
CA LEU A 361 -22.58 12.70 -12.26
C LEU A 361 -22.27 14.21 -12.22
N GLU A 362 -22.65 14.90 -11.14
CA GLU A 362 -22.33 16.31 -10.95
C GLU A 362 -20.80 16.53 -10.90
N ASP A 363 -20.06 15.69 -10.16
CA ASP A 363 -18.59 15.75 -10.12
C ASP A 363 -17.97 15.52 -11.51
N LYS A 364 -18.50 14.56 -12.27
CA LYS A 364 -18.07 14.30 -13.66
C LYS A 364 -18.28 15.52 -14.56
N VAL A 365 -19.48 16.10 -14.55
CA VAL A 365 -19.78 17.28 -15.38
C VAL A 365 -18.94 18.49 -14.94
N GLU A 366 -18.71 18.67 -13.64
CA GLU A 366 -17.83 19.73 -13.14
C GLU A 366 -16.37 19.53 -13.62
N ARG A 367 -15.85 18.30 -13.58
CA ARG A 367 -14.53 17.96 -14.15
C ARG A 367 -14.48 18.22 -15.65
N LEU A 368 -15.53 17.88 -16.39
CA LEU A 368 -15.63 18.14 -17.82
C LEU A 368 -15.62 19.65 -18.13
N VAL A 369 -16.40 20.45 -17.40
CA VAL A 369 -16.41 21.92 -17.53
C VAL A 369 -15.03 22.49 -17.21
N TRP A 370 -14.38 22.00 -16.16
CA TRP A 370 -13.06 22.45 -15.75
C TRP A 370 -11.99 22.13 -16.82
N LYS A 371 -11.99 20.90 -17.35
CA LYS A 371 -11.10 20.47 -18.44
C LYS A 371 -11.36 21.28 -19.72
N ALA A 372 -12.62 21.50 -20.09
CA ALA A 372 -13.00 22.27 -21.26
C ALA A 372 -12.55 23.74 -21.18
N LYS A 373 -12.63 24.37 -20.00
CA LYS A 373 -12.13 25.75 -19.79
C LYS A 373 -10.60 25.87 -19.87
N ARG A 374 -9.86 24.80 -19.60
CA ARG A 374 -8.39 24.75 -19.62
C ARG A 374 -7.83 24.02 -20.84
N ARG A 375 -8.60 23.93 -21.93
CA ARG A 375 -8.21 23.25 -23.18
C ARG A 375 -6.90 23.76 -23.79
N ALA A 376 -6.52 25.02 -23.54
CA ALA A 376 -5.23 25.54 -24.01
C ALA A 376 -4.01 24.93 -23.29
N GLU A 377 -4.19 24.44 -22.06
CA GLU A 377 -3.14 23.84 -21.22
C GLU A 377 -3.19 22.30 -21.22
N LEU A 378 -4.37 21.72 -21.46
CA LEU A 378 -4.64 20.27 -21.36
C LEU A 378 -4.98 19.69 -22.74
N SER A 379 -4.45 18.52 -23.06
CA SER A 379 -4.73 17.85 -24.33
C SER A 379 -6.19 17.39 -24.46
N ASP A 380 -6.76 17.52 -25.66
CA ASP A 380 -8.15 17.10 -25.97
C ASP A 380 -8.42 15.64 -25.62
N SER A 381 -7.39 14.79 -25.64
CA SER A 381 -7.46 13.38 -25.24
C SER A 381 -8.00 13.18 -23.82
N GLN A 382 -7.65 14.03 -22.85
CA GLN A 382 -8.11 13.88 -21.46
C GLN A 382 -9.60 14.21 -21.29
N LEU A 383 -10.16 15.06 -22.16
CA LEU A 383 -11.58 15.37 -22.19
C LEU A 383 -12.35 14.24 -22.85
N ILE A 384 -11.83 13.71 -23.96
CA ILE A 384 -12.42 12.57 -24.67
C ILE A 384 -12.44 11.33 -23.77
N GLU A 385 -11.34 11.00 -23.08
CA GLU A 385 -11.30 9.89 -22.11
C GLU A 385 -12.37 10.03 -21.01
N GLU A 386 -12.62 11.24 -20.51
CA GLU A 386 -13.64 11.49 -19.49
C GLU A 386 -15.07 11.37 -20.03
N LEU A 387 -15.32 11.81 -21.27
CA LEU A 387 -16.61 11.70 -21.95
C LEU A 387 -16.94 10.25 -22.32
N MET A 388 -15.94 9.46 -22.69
CA MET A 388 -16.10 8.04 -23.03
C MET A 388 -16.41 7.18 -21.79
N ASN A 389 -15.90 7.58 -20.63
CA ASN A 389 -16.12 6.83 -19.40
C ASN A 389 -17.59 6.88 -18.98
N VAL A 390 -18.28 5.74 -18.91
CA VAL A 390 -19.68 5.60 -18.52
C VAL A 390 -19.78 4.49 -17.49
N ARG A 391 -20.68 4.64 -16.51
CA ARG A 391 -20.88 3.59 -15.51
C ARG A 391 -21.62 2.41 -16.16
N GLU A 392 -21.05 1.22 -16.07
CA GLU A 392 -21.64 0.00 -16.63
C GLU A 392 -22.01 -1.05 -15.56
N TRP A 393 -21.73 -0.77 -14.29
CA TRP A 393 -22.05 -1.64 -13.15
C TRP A 393 -23.25 -1.08 -12.36
N GLU A 394 -23.98 -1.98 -11.70
CA GLU A 394 -25.18 -1.62 -10.95
C GLU A 394 -24.86 -1.14 -9.54
N SER A 395 -25.35 0.05 -9.20
CA SER A 395 -25.20 0.67 -7.87
C SER A 395 -25.85 -0.14 -6.74
N SER A 396 -26.88 -0.94 -7.05
CA SER A 396 -27.56 -1.82 -6.11
C SER A 396 -26.71 -3.02 -5.69
N GLU A 397 -25.84 -3.51 -6.58
CA GLU A 397 -24.96 -4.64 -6.29
C GLU A 397 -23.73 -4.20 -5.49
N PHE A 398 -23.18 -3.01 -5.81
CA PHE A 398 -21.95 -2.49 -5.21
C PHE A 398 -22.13 -1.10 -4.58
N PRO A 399 -22.94 -0.95 -3.50
CA PRO A 399 -23.20 0.36 -2.88
C PRO A 399 -21.94 1.00 -2.25
N TYR A 400 -20.98 0.18 -1.82
CA TYR A 400 -19.70 0.64 -1.24
C TYR A 400 -18.74 1.22 -2.29
N TRP A 401 -18.75 0.73 -3.52
CA TRP A 401 -17.99 1.35 -4.61
C TRP A 401 -18.55 2.73 -4.95
N LEU A 402 -19.87 2.87 -4.94
CA LEU A 402 -20.53 4.16 -5.14
C LEU A 402 -20.24 5.14 -3.99
N ALA A 403 -20.23 4.67 -2.74
CA ALA A 403 -19.81 5.48 -1.60
C ALA A 403 -18.36 5.98 -1.79
N PHE A 404 -17.45 5.09 -2.20
CA PHE A 404 -16.05 5.45 -2.49
C PHE A 404 -15.93 6.50 -3.61
N GLU A 405 -16.75 6.44 -4.66
CA GLU A 405 -16.80 7.45 -5.72
C GLU A 405 -17.23 8.83 -5.18
N VAL A 406 -18.27 8.89 -4.33
CA VAL A 406 -18.79 10.13 -3.74
C VAL A 406 -17.79 10.78 -2.78
N GLU A 407 -17.10 9.97 -1.98
CA GLU A 407 -16.07 10.44 -1.06
C GLU A 407 -14.79 10.87 -1.79
N GLY A 408 -14.33 10.07 -2.75
CA GLY A 408 -13.13 10.35 -3.54
C GLY A 408 -13.30 11.39 -4.63
N ARG A 409 -14.54 11.82 -4.93
CA ARG A 409 -14.94 12.64 -6.10
C ARG A 409 -14.34 12.14 -7.40
N LEU A 410 -14.35 10.83 -7.57
CA LEU A 410 -13.83 10.12 -8.72
C LEU A 410 -14.94 9.27 -9.35
N GLN A 411 -14.75 8.87 -10.59
CA GLN A 411 -15.60 7.90 -11.26
C GLN A 411 -14.73 6.70 -11.65
N ILE A 412 -15.14 5.50 -11.24
CA ILE A 412 -14.49 4.25 -11.58
C ILE A 412 -14.63 4.05 -13.09
N ARG A 413 -13.52 3.73 -13.75
CA ARG A 413 -13.49 3.50 -15.19
C ARG A 413 -13.99 2.11 -15.53
N HIS A 414 -14.61 1.95 -16.70
CA HIS A 414 -15.06 0.65 -17.18
C HIS A 414 -13.93 -0.40 -17.15
N GLU A 415 -12.74 -0.07 -17.67
CA GLU A 415 -11.57 -0.97 -17.62
C GLU A 415 -11.22 -1.45 -16.20
N GLN A 416 -11.30 -0.55 -15.22
CA GLN A 416 -11.00 -0.87 -13.81
C GLN A 416 -12.07 -1.81 -13.23
N PHE A 417 -13.34 -1.60 -13.58
CA PHE A 417 -14.44 -2.48 -13.20
C PHE A 417 -14.30 -3.89 -13.79
N VAL A 418 -14.03 -4.00 -15.10
CA VAL A 418 -13.84 -5.29 -15.78
C VAL A 418 -12.73 -6.10 -15.11
N ILE A 419 -11.63 -5.44 -14.78
CA ILE A 419 -10.49 -6.08 -14.13
C ILE A 419 -10.82 -6.48 -12.69
N ALA A 420 -11.44 -5.59 -11.90
CA ALA A 420 -11.84 -5.90 -10.54
C ALA A 420 -12.82 -7.09 -10.50
N ARG A 421 -13.81 -7.10 -11.40
CA ARG A 421 -14.77 -8.21 -11.55
C ARG A 421 -14.08 -9.51 -11.94
N HIS A 422 -13.16 -9.47 -12.91
CA HIS A 422 -12.40 -10.65 -13.31
C HIS A 422 -11.57 -11.23 -12.15
N LEU A 423 -10.89 -10.38 -11.37
CA LEU A 423 -10.12 -10.81 -10.20
C LEU A 423 -10.99 -11.41 -9.08
N ILE A 424 -12.23 -10.91 -8.93
CA ILE A 424 -13.20 -11.45 -7.96
C ILE A 424 -13.71 -12.82 -8.43
N GLU A 425 -14.09 -12.96 -9.70
CA GLU A 425 -14.68 -14.19 -10.25
C GLU A 425 -13.65 -15.30 -10.48
N SER A 426 -12.38 -14.94 -10.76
CA SER A 426 -11.31 -15.89 -11.10
C SER A 426 -10.09 -15.74 -10.17
N PRO A 427 -10.09 -16.39 -9.00
CA PRO A 427 -8.97 -16.32 -8.08
C PRO A 427 -7.70 -16.96 -8.67
N GLY A 428 -6.55 -16.31 -8.46
CA GLY A 428 -5.25 -16.77 -8.97
C GLY A 428 -4.88 -16.26 -10.35
N THR A 429 -5.68 -15.36 -10.93
CA THR A 429 -5.35 -14.67 -12.18
C THR A 429 -4.40 -13.50 -11.96
N VAL A 430 -3.61 -13.18 -12.98
CA VAL A 430 -2.68 -12.04 -13.00
C VAL A 430 -3.15 -11.08 -14.09
N CYS A 431 -3.34 -9.80 -13.75
CA CYS A 431 -3.77 -8.78 -14.69
C CYS A 431 -2.69 -7.72 -14.87
N GLN A 432 -2.36 -7.41 -16.13
CA GLN A 432 -1.43 -6.35 -16.49
C GLN A 432 -2.21 -5.10 -16.91
N LEU A 433 -1.91 -3.96 -16.28
CA LEU A 433 -2.38 -2.64 -16.72
C LEU A 433 -1.20 -1.71 -16.97
N ASN A 434 -1.40 -0.75 -17.86
CA ASN A 434 -0.46 0.35 -18.07
C ASN A 434 -0.30 1.21 -16.81
N MET A 435 0.90 1.77 -16.63
CA MET A 435 1.22 2.65 -15.52
C MET A 435 0.27 3.86 -15.50
N GLY A 436 -0.15 4.28 -14.30
CA GLY A 436 -1.03 5.43 -14.13
C GLY A 436 -2.53 5.17 -14.37
N ARG A 437 -2.95 3.95 -14.73
CA ARG A 437 -4.38 3.59 -14.88
C ARG A 437 -5.12 3.33 -13.55
N GLY A 438 -4.49 3.60 -12.40
CA GLY A 438 -5.15 3.58 -11.09
C GLY A 438 -5.19 2.20 -10.40
N LYS A 439 -4.17 1.35 -10.59
CA LYS A 439 -4.08 0.03 -9.95
C LYS A 439 -4.20 0.11 -8.42
N THR A 440 -3.25 0.79 -7.78
CA THR A 440 -3.16 0.93 -6.32
C THR A 440 -4.25 1.84 -5.74
N ARG A 441 -4.68 2.87 -6.48
CA ARG A 441 -5.60 3.91 -5.95
C ARG A 441 -7.08 3.64 -6.21
N VAL A 442 -7.44 2.74 -7.12
CA VAL A 442 -8.85 2.45 -7.46
C VAL A 442 -9.14 0.96 -7.40
N ILE A 443 -8.38 0.12 -8.11
CA ILE A 443 -8.68 -1.33 -8.18
C ILE A 443 -8.47 -2.00 -6.81
N LEU A 444 -7.36 -1.73 -6.12
CA LEU A 444 -7.13 -2.29 -4.78
C LEU A 444 -8.21 -1.89 -3.76
N PRO A 445 -8.59 -0.60 -3.61
CA PRO A 445 -9.74 -0.21 -2.78
C PRO A 445 -11.03 -0.93 -3.13
N MET A 446 -11.34 -1.11 -4.43
CA MET A 446 -12.53 -1.85 -4.86
C MET A 446 -12.53 -3.29 -4.36
N LEU A 447 -11.40 -3.99 -4.50
CA LEU A 447 -11.23 -5.36 -4.02
C LEU A 447 -11.33 -5.43 -2.50
N PHE A 448 -10.72 -4.48 -1.79
CA PHE A 448 -10.75 -4.46 -0.33
C PHE A 448 -12.16 -4.23 0.20
N LEU A 449 -12.90 -3.27 -0.36
CA LEU A 449 -14.30 -3.01 0.03
C LEU A 449 -15.19 -4.21 -0.30
N TYR A 450 -14.95 -4.90 -1.40
CA TYR A 450 -15.69 -6.11 -1.79
C TYR A 450 -15.45 -7.25 -0.78
N PHE A 451 -14.20 -7.64 -0.56
CA PHE A 451 -13.87 -8.81 0.27
C PHE A 451 -14.11 -8.59 1.76
N THR A 452 -13.95 -7.36 2.28
CA THR A 452 -14.19 -7.06 3.71
C THR A 452 -15.67 -7.11 4.08
N GLN A 453 -16.56 -6.82 3.13
CA GLN A 453 -18.02 -6.82 3.33
C GLN A 453 -18.70 -8.10 2.83
N SER A 454 -18.03 -8.85 1.95
CA SER A 454 -18.49 -10.17 1.54
C SER A 454 -18.55 -11.10 2.76
N ARG A 455 -19.48 -12.06 2.79
CA ARG A 455 -19.63 -13.04 3.88
C ARG A 455 -18.45 -14.04 3.99
N ASP A 456 -17.34 -13.72 3.36
CA ASP A 456 -16.14 -14.54 3.36
C ASP A 456 -15.48 -14.46 4.74
N PRO A 457 -15.15 -15.60 5.36
CA PRO A 457 -14.50 -15.63 6.67
C PRO A 457 -13.00 -15.32 6.59
N ARG A 458 -12.47 -14.97 5.41
CA ARG A 458 -11.03 -14.79 5.16
C ARG A 458 -10.66 -13.31 5.29
N VAL A 459 -9.50 -13.04 5.85
CA VAL A 459 -8.95 -11.68 6.00
C VAL A 459 -8.22 -11.30 4.71
N VAL A 460 -8.43 -10.07 4.23
CA VAL A 460 -7.70 -9.56 3.05
C VAL A 460 -6.27 -9.21 3.45
N ARG A 461 -5.28 -9.83 2.80
CA ARG A 461 -3.86 -9.58 3.03
C ARG A 461 -3.22 -8.97 1.78
N ALA A 462 -2.98 -7.67 1.84
CA ALA A 462 -2.41 -6.89 0.76
C ALA A 462 -0.87 -6.86 0.87
N HIS A 463 -0.20 -7.29 -0.20
CA HIS A 463 1.25 -7.28 -0.31
C HIS A 463 1.72 -6.09 -1.14
N PHE A 464 2.58 -5.27 -0.55
CA PHE A 464 3.22 -4.14 -1.22
C PHE A 464 4.74 -4.24 -1.13
N LEU A 465 5.44 -3.67 -2.11
CA LEU A 465 6.88 -3.48 -2.03
C LEU A 465 7.20 -2.55 -0.86
N GLY A 466 8.25 -2.87 -0.08
CA GLY A 466 8.67 -2.08 1.08
C GLY A 466 8.76 -0.56 0.83
N PRO A 467 9.32 -0.09 -0.31
CA PRO A 467 9.35 1.33 -0.65
C PRO A 467 7.97 1.99 -0.88
N LEU A 468 6.99 1.24 -1.40
CA LEU A 468 5.65 1.75 -1.72
C LEU A 468 4.67 1.64 -0.55
N LEU A 469 5.01 0.83 0.46
CA LEU A 469 4.17 0.51 1.60
C LEU A 469 3.68 1.76 2.34
N SER A 470 4.56 2.75 2.57
CA SER A 470 4.23 3.95 3.33
C SER A 470 3.25 4.87 2.59
N GLU A 471 3.44 5.08 1.28
CA GLU A 471 2.52 5.85 0.44
C GLU A 471 1.17 5.15 0.31
N ALA A 472 1.18 3.84 -0.02
CA ALA A 472 -0.04 3.04 -0.15
C ALA A 472 -0.85 3.08 1.15
N ARG A 473 -0.20 2.90 2.31
CA ARG A 473 -0.85 2.98 3.61
C ARG A 473 -1.47 4.36 3.87
N ALA A 474 -0.74 5.46 3.63
CA ALA A 474 -1.26 6.80 3.87
C ALA A 474 -2.51 7.08 3.01
N PHE A 475 -2.48 6.67 1.74
CA PHE A 475 -3.62 6.76 0.85
C PHE A 475 -4.81 5.92 1.36
N MET A 476 -4.60 4.64 1.62
CA MET A 476 -5.67 3.73 2.08
C MET A 476 -6.25 4.18 3.43
N HIS A 477 -5.41 4.69 4.33
CA HIS A 477 -5.87 5.20 5.62
C HIS A 477 -6.78 6.41 5.47
N ARG A 478 -6.43 7.34 4.56
CA ARG A 478 -7.25 8.52 4.25
C ARG A 478 -8.59 8.16 3.61
N TYR A 479 -8.61 7.24 2.66
CA TYR A 479 -9.79 6.98 1.82
C TYR A 479 -10.63 5.76 2.25
N LEU A 480 -10.11 4.88 3.12
CA LEU A 480 -10.82 3.68 3.59
C LEU A 480 -11.02 3.65 5.11
N SER A 481 -10.00 4.01 5.90
CA SER A 481 -10.13 4.04 7.38
C SER A 481 -10.77 5.34 7.89
N ALA A 482 -10.36 6.49 7.35
CA ALA A 482 -10.91 7.79 7.70
C ALA A 482 -12.26 8.10 7.04
N SER A 483 -12.75 7.15 6.24
CA SER A 483 -13.93 7.33 5.42
C SER A 483 -15.18 6.77 6.09
N THR A 484 -16.30 6.93 5.41
CA THR A 484 -17.61 6.50 5.87
C THR A 484 -17.67 4.98 6.09
N ALA A 485 -16.86 4.21 5.35
CA ALA A 485 -16.70 2.76 5.49
C ALA A 485 -15.89 2.33 6.73
N SER A 486 -15.00 3.21 7.23
CA SER A 486 -14.25 3.01 8.49
C SER A 486 -13.54 1.66 8.61
N LEU A 487 -12.85 1.23 7.55
CA LEU A 487 -12.14 -0.04 7.49
C LEU A 487 -10.94 -0.08 8.44
N VAL A 488 -10.79 -1.17 9.19
CA VAL A 488 -9.65 -1.39 10.08
C VAL A 488 -8.44 -1.87 9.28
N MET A 489 -7.31 -1.19 9.45
CA MET A 489 -6.05 -1.53 8.78
C MET A 489 -5.00 -1.94 9.80
N LEU A 490 -4.38 -3.11 9.55
CA LEU A 490 -3.30 -3.64 10.36
C LEU A 490 -2.04 -3.75 9.52
N GLU A 491 -1.07 -2.86 9.76
CA GLU A 491 0.29 -3.04 9.28
C GLU A 491 1.05 -3.95 10.26
N GLN A 492 1.65 -5.02 9.74
CA GLN A 492 2.46 -5.95 10.53
C GLN A 492 3.91 -5.93 10.02
N PRO A 493 4.73 -4.96 10.44
CA PRO A 493 6.16 -5.04 10.21
C PRO A 493 6.74 -6.12 11.11
N PHE A 494 7.43 -7.09 10.52
CA PHE A 494 8.06 -8.14 11.29
C PHE A 494 9.51 -8.31 10.87
N ASN A 495 10.38 -8.41 11.88
CA ASN A 495 11.79 -8.67 11.70
C ASN A 495 12.18 -9.85 12.57
N ARG A 496 12.97 -10.77 12.02
CA ARG A 496 13.53 -11.93 12.71
C ARG A 496 14.26 -11.61 14.02
N LYS A 497 14.85 -10.41 14.14
CA LYS A 497 15.53 -9.94 15.37
C LYS A 497 14.58 -9.77 16.56
N ILE A 498 13.29 -9.68 16.33
CA ILE A 498 12.28 -9.55 17.39
C ILE A 498 12.25 -10.86 18.19
N CYS A 499 12.41 -10.75 19.51
CA CYS A 499 12.19 -11.87 20.41
C CYS A 499 10.69 -12.09 20.56
N LEU A 500 10.23 -13.30 20.19
CA LEU A 500 8.84 -13.69 20.32
C LEU A 500 8.63 -14.43 21.63
N ASP A 501 7.73 -13.91 22.45
CA ASP A 501 7.20 -14.59 23.62
C ASP A 501 5.76 -15.03 23.32
N ALA A 502 5.24 -16.04 24.03
CA ALA A 502 3.86 -16.51 23.86
C ALA A 502 2.83 -15.37 23.90
N ARG A 503 2.98 -14.41 24.83
CA ARG A 503 2.09 -13.23 24.93
C ARG A 503 2.14 -12.31 23.72
N ARG A 504 3.32 -12.10 23.13
CA ARG A 504 3.50 -11.25 21.95
C ARG A 504 2.82 -11.90 20.73
N LEU A 505 2.89 -13.22 20.64
CA LEU A 505 2.21 -14.00 19.61
C LEU A 505 0.69 -14.00 19.79
N GLU A 506 0.21 -14.13 21.03
CA GLU A 506 -1.21 -13.96 21.34
C GLU A 506 -1.72 -12.59 20.89
N GLY A 507 -0.96 -11.51 21.10
CA GLY A 507 -1.31 -10.18 20.61
C GLY A 507 -1.46 -10.09 19.09
N ILE A 508 -0.56 -10.72 18.31
CA ILE A 508 -0.68 -10.79 16.84
C ILE A 508 -1.91 -11.59 16.43
N ARG A 509 -2.11 -12.75 17.06
CA ARG A 509 -3.25 -13.63 16.79
C ARG A 509 -4.59 -12.93 17.07
N ASP A 510 -4.68 -12.23 18.19
CA ASP A 510 -5.88 -11.51 18.59
C ASP A 510 -6.18 -10.34 17.65
N ALA A 511 -5.14 -9.64 17.16
CA ALA A 511 -5.30 -8.61 16.13
C ALA A 511 -5.79 -9.18 14.79
N ILE A 512 -5.32 -10.36 14.36
CA ILE A 512 -5.83 -11.02 13.14
C ILE A 512 -7.27 -11.49 13.31
N ARG A 513 -7.61 -12.04 14.49
CA ARG A 513 -8.99 -12.43 14.82
C ARG A 513 -9.93 -11.23 14.85
N GLU A 514 -9.47 -10.08 15.34
CA GLU A 514 -10.21 -8.81 15.27
C GLU A 514 -10.56 -8.47 13.81
N LEU A 515 -9.59 -8.50 12.89
CA LEU A 515 -9.81 -8.23 11.47
C LEU A 515 -10.84 -9.20 10.86
N LYS A 516 -10.80 -10.47 11.24
CA LYS A 516 -11.75 -11.50 10.78
C LYS A 516 -13.18 -11.23 11.24
N THR A 517 -13.35 -10.65 12.43
CA THR A 517 -14.69 -10.34 12.97
C THR A 517 -15.28 -9.03 12.46
N HIS A 518 -14.44 -8.08 12.04
CA HIS A 518 -14.88 -6.72 11.70
C HIS A 518 -14.69 -6.36 10.24
N GLY A 519 -14.07 -7.22 9.43
CA GLY A 519 -13.82 -6.96 8.02
C GLY A 519 -12.70 -5.94 7.84
N GLY A 520 -11.48 -6.30 8.24
CA GLY A 520 -10.29 -5.44 8.10
C GLY A 520 -9.29 -5.94 7.05
N ILE A 521 -8.28 -5.11 6.79
CA ILE A 521 -7.21 -5.38 5.83
C ILE A 521 -5.89 -5.50 6.58
N GLN A 522 -5.15 -6.57 6.31
CA GLN A 522 -3.76 -6.72 6.73
C GLN A 522 -2.85 -6.22 5.60
N ILE A 523 -1.94 -5.29 5.92
CA ILE A 523 -0.94 -4.79 4.98
C ILE A 523 0.42 -5.33 5.40
N ILE A 524 1.09 -5.98 4.46
CA ILE A 524 2.39 -6.62 4.71
C ILE A 524 3.34 -6.40 3.54
N ALA A 525 4.64 -6.25 3.85
CA ALA A 525 5.68 -6.38 2.85
C ALA A 525 6.13 -7.85 2.78
N PRO A 526 6.54 -8.38 1.61
CA PRO A 526 7.04 -9.76 1.51
C PRO A 526 8.13 -10.07 2.53
N GLU A 527 8.98 -9.08 2.81
CA GLU A 527 10.10 -9.25 3.74
C GLU A 527 9.65 -9.57 5.18
N HIS A 528 8.53 -8.96 5.60
CA HIS A 528 7.95 -9.15 6.93
C HIS A 528 7.35 -10.54 7.06
N ARG A 529 6.61 -10.98 6.02
CA ARG A 529 6.00 -12.31 5.97
C ARG A 529 7.05 -13.41 6.02
N MET A 530 8.04 -13.35 5.13
CA MET A 530 9.13 -14.34 5.08
C MET A 530 9.91 -14.39 6.40
N SER A 531 10.15 -13.23 7.02
CA SER A 531 10.79 -13.17 8.34
C SER A 531 10.00 -13.93 9.41
N LEU A 532 8.66 -13.87 9.37
CA LEU A 532 7.79 -14.57 10.32
C LEU A 532 7.78 -16.09 10.06
N GLU A 533 7.71 -16.50 8.79
CA GLU A 533 7.80 -17.92 8.38
C GLU A 533 9.14 -18.54 8.80
N LEU A 534 10.25 -17.82 8.66
CA LEU A 534 11.56 -18.28 9.10
C LEU A 534 11.70 -18.34 10.61
N LYS A 535 11.08 -17.39 11.32
CA LYS A 535 11.08 -17.40 12.78
C LYS A 535 10.38 -18.63 13.34
N ARG A 536 9.35 -19.12 12.65
CA ARG A 536 8.69 -20.41 12.94
C ARG A 536 9.65 -21.59 12.76
N LEU A 537 10.54 -21.58 11.77
CA LEU A 537 11.55 -22.64 11.57
C LEU A 537 12.70 -22.59 12.59
N GLU A 538 13.02 -21.41 13.13
CA GLU A 538 14.03 -21.27 14.18
C GLU A 538 13.53 -21.73 15.55
N GLN A 539 12.23 -21.63 15.79
CA GLN A 539 11.68 -21.95 17.09
C GLN A 539 11.55 -23.45 17.30
N SER A 540 11.97 -23.90 18.48
CA SER A 540 11.90 -25.29 18.90
C SER A 540 10.83 -25.53 19.99
N ASP A 541 10.23 -24.45 20.52
CA ASP A 541 9.19 -24.53 21.54
C ASP A 541 7.83 -24.86 20.91
N ASP A 542 7.30 -26.06 21.17
CA ASP A 542 6.04 -26.57 20.58
C ASP A 542 4.86 -25.61 20.75
N SER A 543 4.72 -24.98 21.92
CA SER A 543 3.60 -24.05 22.19
C SER A 543 3.65 -22.77 21.34
N ILE A 544 4.86 -22.29 21.02
CA ILE A 544 5.07 -21.13 20.15
C ILE A 544 4.82 -21.51 18.69
N VAL A 545 5.27 -22.70 18.30
CA VAL A 545 5.10 -23.23 16.95
C VAL A 545 3.62 -23.44 16.61
N GLU A 546 2.81 -23.98 17.53
CA GLU A 546 1.37 -24.15 17.32
C GLU A 546 0.66 -22.82 17.05
N ILE A 547 0.97 -21.77 17.83
CA ILE A 547 0.38 -20.44 17.64
C ILE A 547 0.86 -19.81 16.33
N LEU A 548 2.14 -19.99 15.98
CA LEU A 548 2.69 -19.51 14.71
C LEU A 548 2.08 -20.21 13.51
N ASP A 549 1.81 -21.51 13.59
CA ASP A 549 1.15 -22.28 12.55
C ASP A 549 -0.31 -21.84 12.36
N GLU A 550 -1.01 -21.49 13.45
CA GLU A 550 -2.34 -20.86 13.36
C GLU A 550 -2.28 -19.48 12.67
N ILE A 551 -1.27 -18.64 12.98
CA ILE A 551 -1.11 -17.30 12.39
C ILE A 551 -0.71 -17.38 10.90
N LEU A 552 0.14 -18.33 10.54
CA LEU A 552 0.70 -18.49 9.20
C LEU A 552 -0.19 -19.30 8.25
N ASP A 553 -1.32 -19.83 8.73
CA ASP A 553 -2.25 -20.59 7.92
C ASP A 553 -2.82 -19.74 6.77
N ASN A 554 -2.42 -20.12 5.55
CA ASN A 554 -2.85 -19.45 4.33
C ASN A 554 -4.35 -19.59 4.05
N SER A 555 -5.04 -20.57 4.65
CA SER A 555 -6.48 -20.74 4.46
C SER A 555 -7.31 -19.57 5.00
N GLN A 556 -6.72 -18.79 5.91
CA GLN A 556 -7.36 -17.66 6.56
C GLN A 556 -7.32 -16.37 5.74
N PHE A 557 -6.53 -16.32 4.66
CA PHE A 557 -6.25 -15.08 3.95
C PHE A 557 -6.71 -15.10 2.48
N VAL A 558 -7.07 -13.92 1.98
CA VAL A 558 -7.15 -13.62 0.54
C VAL A 558 -5.97 -12.73 0.21
N ASP A 559 -4.98 -13.29 -0.49
CA ASP A 559 -3.75 -12.58 -0.84
C ASP A 559 -3.96 -11.72 -2.09
N VAL A 560 -3.75 -10.41 -1.94
CA VAL A 560 -3.77 -9.45 -3.05
C VAL A 560 -2.36 -8.90 -3.22
N LEU A 561 -1.78 -9.05 -4.41
CA LEU A 561 -0.39 -8.70 -4.71
C LEU A 561 -0.34 -7.47 -5.62
N ASP A 562 0.25 -6.36 -5.16
CA ASP A 562 0.52 -5.17 -5.99
C ASP A 562 1.93 -5.27 -6.60
N GLU A 563 2.07 -5.00 -7.90
CA GLU A 563 3.32 -5.23 -8.65
C GLU A 563 3.87 -6.65 -8.48
N CYS A 564 3.04 -7.64 -8.85
CA CYS A 564 3.31 -9.07 -8.66
C CYS A 564 4.59 -9.57 -9.36
N ASP A 565 4.99 -8.95 -10.46
CA ASP A 565 6.24 -9.23 -11.17
C ASP A 565 7.47 -8.91 -10.30
N ALA A 566 7.42 -7.77 -9.60
CA ALA A 566 8.45 -7.37 -8.66
C ALA A 566 8.37 -8.17 -7.36
N LEU A 567 7.17 -8.42 -6.81
CA LEU A 567 7.01 -9.18 -5.56
C LEU A 567 7.46 -10.63 -5.68
N LEU A 568 7.15 -11.29 -6.79
CA LEU A 568 7.54 -12.67 -7.07
C LEU A 568 8.94 -12.78 -7.68
N HIS A 569 9.64 -11.64 -7.84
CA HIS A 569 10.99 -11.65 -8.34
C HIS A 569 11.93 -12.36 -7.37
N HIS A 570 12.83 -13.19 -7.90
CA HIS A 570 13.83 -13.95 -7.13
C HIS A 570 14.75 -13.09 -6.24
N LYS A 571 14.71 -11.75 -6.36
CA LYS A 571 15.47 -10.82 -5.51
C LYS A 571 14.91 -10.76 -4.09
N TYR A 572 13.60 -10.98 -3.92
CA TYR A 572 12.96 -11.00 -2.61
C TYR A 572 12.96 -12.38 -1.95
N HIS A 573 13.44 -13.43 -2.63
CA HIS A 573 13.80 -14.69 -1.98
C HIS A 573 15.04 -14.48 -1.10
N MET A 574 14.82 -13.92 0.09
CA MET A 574 15.87 -13.73 1.06
C MET A 574 16.31 -15.10 1.60
N VAL A 575 17.57 -15.44 1.37
CA VAL A 575 18.21 -16.56 2.06
C VAL A 575 18.76 -16.03 3.36
N TYR A 576 18.20 -16.52 4.46
CA TYR A 576 18.62 -16.13 5.79
C TYR A 576 19.41 -17.25 6.44
N ALA A 577 20.56 -16.91 7.02
CA ALA A 577 21.38 -17.87 7.73
C ALA A 577 20.67 -18.44 8.97
N VAL A 578 20.67 -19.77 9.05
CA VAL A 578 20.36 -20.65 10.19
C VAL A 578 21.34 -20.54 11.37
N GLY A 579 21.10 -19.85 12.49
CA GLY A 579 21.92 -19.99 13.70
C GLY A 579 23.15 -19.08 13.81
N THR A 580 24.19 -19.53 14.52
CA THR A 580 25.41 -18.75 14.79
C THR A 580 26.30 -18.62 13.56
N ALA A 581 27.04 -17.52 13.43
CA ALA A 581 28.00 -17.34 12.35
C ALA A 581 29.15 -18.37 12.46
N ILE A 582 29.33 -19.17 11.41
CA ILE A 582 30.40 -20.17 11.30
C ILE A 582 31.30 -19.76 10.13
N ALA A 583 32.58 -20.15 10.18
CA ALA A 583 33.49 -19.97 9.07
C ALA A 583 33.00 -20.73 7.82
N LEU A 584 33.15 -20.14 6.64
CA LEU A 584 32.78 -20.79 5.39
C LEU A 584 33.67 -22.02 5.15
N GLU A 585 33.06 -23.18 4.92
CA GLU A 585 33.78 -24.41 4.60
C GLU A 585 34.63 -24.25 3.33
N ASN A 586 35.92 -24.55 3.44
CA ASN A 586 36.91 -24.43 2.36
C ASN A 586 36.90 -23.02 1.70
N GLY A 587 36.83 -21.98 2.54
CA GLY A 587 36.74 -20.61 2.07
C GLY A 587 37.91 -20.21 1.18
N ILE A 588 39.14 -20.54 1.58
CA ILE A 588 40.38 -20.15 0.88
C ILE A 588 40.36 -20.68 -0.56
N GLU A 589 39.99 -21.95 -0.74
CA GLU A 589 39.92 -22.59 -2.05
C GLU A 589 38.87 -21.93 -2.96
N ARG A 590 37.75 -21.48 -2.40
CA ARG A 590 36.70 -20.76 -3.15
C ARG A 590 37.16 -19.37 -3.60
N TRP A 591 37.87 -18.63 -2.73
CA TRP A 591 38.46 -17.33 -3.09
C TRP A 591 39.48 -17.50 -4.21
N ASN A 592 40.40 -18.46 -4.09
CA ASN A 592 41.42 -18.72 -5.09
C ASN A 592 40.80 -19.16 -6.43
N ALA A 593 39.76 -20.00 -6.41
CA ALA A 593 39.05 -20.43 -7.62
C ALA A 593 38.37 -19.26 -8.34
N ALA A 594 37.72 -18.37 -7.60
CA ALA A 594 37.08 -17.17 -8.15
C ALA A 594 38.12 -16.22 -8.77
N GLU A 595 39.23 -15.97 -8.08
CA GLU A 595 40.33 -15.14 -8.58
C GLU A 595 40.97 -15.72 -9.84
N ALA A 596 41.23 -17.03 -9.87
CA ALA A 596 41.79 -17.72 -11.02
C ALA A 596 40.89 -17.58 -12.27
N LEU A 597 39.57 -17.74 -12.12
CA LEU A 597 38.62 -17.59 -13.22
C LEU A 597 38.50 -16.14 -13.71
N LEU A 598 38.48 -15.17 -12.79
CA LEU A 598 38.46 -13.75 -13.15
C LEU A 598 39.74 -13.33 -13.89
N ARG A 599 40.90 -13.89 -13.52
CA ARG A 599 42.17 -13.68 -14.23
C ARG A 599 42.15 -14.23 -15.66
N VAL A 600 41.53 -15.38 -15.88
CA VAL A 600 41.37 -15.95 -17.24
C VAL A 600 40.48 -15.03 -18.09
N LEU A 601 39.40 -14.50 -17.49
CA LEU A 601 38.47 -13.56 -18.14
C LEU A 601 39.12 -12.21 -18.51
N THR A 602 40.08 -11.71 -17.73
CA THR A 602 40.83 -10.47 -18.03
C THR A 602 42.02 -10.67 -18.96
N SER A 603 42.35 -11.92 -19.31
CA SER A 603 43.53 -12.18 -20.13
C SER A 603 43.36 -11.57 -21.52
N THR A 604 44.27 -10.66 -21.89
CA THR A 604 44.31 -10.01 -23.21
C THR A 604 45.13 -10.79 -24.22
N LYS A 605 45.55 -12.02 -23.87
CA LYS A 605 46.37 -12.87 -24.73
C LYS A 605 45.59 -13.24 -25.99
N PRO A 606 46.15 -13.07 -27.21
CA PRO A 606 45.46 -13.39 -28.46
C PRO A 606 45.19 -14.90 -28.64
N THR A 607 45.84 -15.75 -27.84
CA THR A 607 45.63 -17.20 -27.78
C THR A 607 44.44 -17.61 -26.92
N SER A 608 43.90 -16.72 -26.07
CA SER A 608 42.75 -17.05 -25.22
C SER A 608 41.50 -17.29 -26.08
N ARG A 609 40.84 -18.41 -25.83
CA ARG A 609 39.54 -18.77 -26.42
C ARG A 609 38.44 -17.87 -25.84
N VAL A 610 38.53 -17.60 -24.54
CA VAL A 610 37.59 -16.73 -23.81
C VAL A 610 37.61 -15.30 -24.35
N ALA A 611 38.79 -14.72 -24.57
CA ALA A 611 38.91 -13.36 -25.12
C ALA A 611 38.34 -13.20 -26.54
N LYS A 612 38.35 -14.28 -27.35
CA LYS A 612 37.71 -14.29 -28.67
C LYS A 612 36.19 -14.36 -28.55
N LEU A 613 35.69 -15.23 -27.68
CA LEU A 613 34.26 -15.38 -27.44
C LEU A 613 33.64 -14.10 -26.86
N LEU A 614 34.29 -13.45 -25.90
CA LEU A 614 33.82 -12.18 -25.32
C LEU A 614 33.73 -11.04 -26.35
N LYS A 615 34.48 -11.10 -27.46
CA LYS A 615 34.41 -10.13 -28.57
C LYS A 615 33.32 -10.47 -29.59
N THR A 616 32.69 -11.64 -29.50
CA THR A 616 31.58 -12.05 -30.36
C THR A 616 30.38 -11.13 -30.11
N PRO A 617 29.70 -10.63 -31.18
CA PRO A 617 28.50 -9.81 -31.00
C PRO A 617 27.46 -10.57 -30.17
N LEU A 618 26.72 -9.85 -29.33
CA LEU A 618 25.68 -10.35 -28.42
C LEU A 618 26.18 -11.05 -27.14
N MET A 619 27.47 -11.37 -27.01
CA MET A 619 27.97 -12.14 -25.86
C MET A 619 28.31 -11.28 -24.64
N ALA A 620 29.08 -10.20 -24.84
CA ALA A 620 29.48 -9.29 -23.77
C ALA A 620 29.44 -7.84 -24.23
N CYS A 621 29.32 -6.93 -23.26
CA CYS A 621 29.47 -5.50 -23.43
C CYS A 621 30.58 -4.99 -22.51
N THR A 622 31.47 -4.16 -23.04
CA THR A 622 32.48 -3.45 -22.25
C THR A 622 31.98 -2.05 -21.94
N VAL A 623 32.07 -1.63 -20.67
CA VAL A 623 31.66 -0.29 -20.26
C VAL A 623 32.88 0.65 -20.38
N PRO A 624 32.83 1.68 -21.24
CA PRO A 624 34.00 2.51 -21.55
C PRO A 624 34.52 3.32 -20.35
N ASP A 625 33.67 3.58 -19.35
CA ASP A 625 34.03 4.35 -18.15
C ASP A 625 35.17 3.72 -17.34
N TYR A 626 35.35 2.39 -17.42
CA TYR A 626 36.40 1.67 -16.69
C TYR A 626 37.71 1.53 -17.49
N ALA A 627 37.68 1.72 -18.81
CA ALA A 627 38.83 1.55 -19.69
C ALA A 627 39.96 2.58 -19.44
N SER A 628 39.64 3.72 -18.81
CA SER A 628 40.60 4.77 -18.46
C SER A 628 41.38 4.50 -17.16
N ARG A 629 40.99 3.50 -16.37
CA ARG A 629 41.57 3.20 -15.05
C ARG A 629 42.70 2.17 -15.17
N LEU A 630 43.93 2.58 -14.88
CA LEU A 630 45.11 1.71 -14.92
C LEU A 630 44.97 0.56 -13.91
N GLY A 631 44.99 -0.68 -14.39
CA GLY A 631 44.91 -1.89 -13.58
C GLY A 631 43.50 -2.32 -13.17
N ALA A 632 42.46 -1.63 -13.61
CA ALA A 632 41.07 -2.01 -13.36
C ALA A 632 40.60 -3.09 -14.34
N PHE A 633 39.59 -3.87 -13.93
CA PHE A 633 38.87 -4.77 -14.84
C PHE A 633 38.17 -3.95 -15.94
N ASP A 634 38.29 -4.37 -17.22
CA ASP A 634 37.79 -3.68 -18.44
C ASP A 634 36.27 -3.41 -18.49
N GLY A 635 35.55 -3.68 -17.41
CA GLY A 635 34.09 -3.50 -17.33
C GLY A 635 33.31 -4.48 -18.19
N THR A 636 33.93 -5.62 -18.57
CA THR A 636 33.30 -6.65 -19.40
C THR A 636 32.12 -7.29 -18.65
N ARG A 637 30.92 -7.15 -19.21
CA ARG A 637 29.67 -7.68 -18.67
C ARG A 637 29.03 -8.62 -19.67
N LEU A 638 28.53 -9.76 -19.22
CA LEU A 638 27.81 -10.69 -20.08
C LEU A 638 26.37 -10.19 -20.31
N ASN A 639 25.82 -10.43 -21.51
CA ASN A 639 24.43 -10.09 -21.82
C ASN A 639 23.48 -11.17 -21.30
N THR A 640 22.28 -10.77 -20.87
CA THR A 640 21.25 -11.68 -20.34
C THR A 640 20.96 -12.83 -21.29
N VAL A 641 20.87 -14.05 -20.75
CA VAL A 641 20.62 -15.25 -21.56
C VAL A 641 19.25 -15.18 -22.24
N VAL A 642 19.27 -15.28 -23.57
CA VAL A 642 18.11 -15.54 -24.42
C VAL A 642 18.32 -16.91 -25.08
N ALA A 643 17.25 -17.59 -25.54
CA ALA A 643 17.32 -18.93 -26.17
C ALA A 643 18.40 -19.06 -27.28
N ARG A 644 18.76 -17.96 -27.96
CA ARG A 644 19.81 -17.92 -28.99
C ARG A 644 21.24 -17.89 -28.45
N THR A 645 21.44 -17.41 -27.22
CA THR A 645 22.77 -17.26 -26.59
C THR A 645 23.17 -18.45 -25.74
N GLU A 646 22.23 -19.36 -25.43
CA GLU A 646 22.48 -20.58 -24.67
C GLU A 646 23.63 -21.47 -25.22
N PRO A 647 23.77 -21.72 -26.54
CA PRO A 647 24.91 -22.48 -27.04
C PRO A 647 26.25 -21.76 -26.85
N LEU A 648 26.28 -20.43 -27.00
CA LEU A 648 27.48 -19.61 -26.78
C LEU A 648 27.93 -19.62 -25.31
N ARG A 649 26.99 -19.81 -24.38
CA ARG A 649 27.25 -19.94 -22.94
C ARG A 649 27.90 -21.27 -22.60
N GLU A 650 27.43 -22.36 -23.21
CA GLU A 650 28.08 -23.66 -23.06
C GLU A 650 29.49 -23.66 -23.67
N GLU A 651 29.69 -23.00 -24.80
CA GLU A 651 31.03 -22.80 -25.38
C GLU A 651 31.93 -21.96 -24.46
N LEU A 652 31.40 -20.93 -23.80
CA LEU A 652 32.15 -20.14 -22.81
C LEU A 652 32.62 -20.98 -21.63
N LYS A 653 31.74 -21.82 -21.07
CA LYS A 653 32.09 -22.71 -19.95
C LYS A 653 33.22 -23.65 -20.34
N GLY A 654 33.16 -24.24 -21.54
CA GLY A 654 34.24 -25.07 -22.08
C GLY A 654 35.54 -24.29 -22.26
N ALA A 655 35.47 -23.09 -22.84
CA ALA A 655 36.62 -22.22 -23.06
C ALA A 655 37.29 -21.78 -21.75
N LEU A 656 36.51 -21.48 -20.70
CA LEU A 656 37.02 -21.11 -19.37
C LEU A 656 37.84 -22.24 -18.74
N VAL A 657 37.38 -23.48 -18.85
CA VAL A 657 38.11 -24.65 -18.32
C VAL A 657 39.41 -24.86 -19.09
N LEU A 658 39.37 -24.81 -20.42
CA LEU A 658 40.55 -25.04 -21.25
C LEU A 658 41.61 -23.94 -21.07
N ASP A 659 41.20 -22.67 -21.04
CA ASP A 659 42.13 -21.56 -20.83
C ASP A 659 42.68 -21.55 -19.40
N LEU A 660 41.91 -22.02 -18.39
CA LEU A 660 42.40 -22.19 -17.03
C LEU A 660 43.47 -23.29 -16.93
N ILE A 661 43.33 -24.39 -17.69
CA ILE A 661 44.35 -25.46 -17.74
C ILE A 661 45.62 -24.95 -18.41
N ASP A 662 45.47 -24.17 -19.49
CA ASP A 662 46.60 -23.65 -20.28
C ASP A 662 47.37 -22.51 -19.56
N ASP A 663 46.71 -21.70 -18.73
CA ASP A 663 47.29 -20.54 -18.00
C ASP A 663 46.96 -20.58 -16.49
N ALA A 664 47.19 -21.73 -15.86
CA ALA A 664 46.87 -21.95 -14.45
C ALA A 664 47.75 -21.08 -13.50
N PRO A 665 47.15 -20.38 -12.52
CA PRO A 665 47.92 -19.74 -11.45
C PRO A 665 48.60 -20.78 -10.55
N PHE A 666 49.56 -20.36 -9.72
CA PHE A 666 50.41 -21.24 -8.90
C PHE A 666 49.60 -22.30 -8.13
N ASP A 667 48.51 -21.89 -7.47
CA ASP A 667 47.65 -22.76 -6.67
C ASP A 667 46.90 -23.84 -7.48
N PHE A 668 46.82 -23.66 -8.80
CA PHE A 668 46.11 -24.54 -9.75
C PHE A 668 47.04 -25.20 -10.77
N MET A 669 48.37 -25.07 -10.65
CA MET A 669 49.31 -25.68 -11.62
C MET A 669 49.14 -27.19 -11.78
N TRP A 670 48.63 -27.87 -10.75
CA TRP A 670 48.32 -29.30 -10.79
C TRP A 670 47.25 -29.66 -11.86
N LEU A 671 46.42 -28.71 -12.31
CA LEU A 671 45.47 -28.91 -13.43
C LEU A 671 46.19 -29.24 -14.75
N SER A 672 47.38 -28.68 -14.98
CA SER A 672 48.20 -28.97 -16.17
C SER A 672 48.78 -30.39 -16.14
N THR A 673 48.96 -30.95 -14.95
CA THR A 673 49.54 -32.30 -14.73
C THR A 673 48.50 -33.42 -14.76
N LEU A 674 47.21 -33.07 -14.69
CA LEU A 674 46.07 -34.01 -14.67
C LEU A 674 45.98 -34.89 -15.93
N GLY A 675 46.60 -34.46 -17.04
CA GLY A 675 46.67 -35.21 -18.29
C GLY A 675 47.83 -36.20 -18.40
N VAL A 676 48.80 -36.19 -17.47
CA VAL A 676 50.07 -36.95 -17.61
C VAL A 676 50.10 -38.20 -16.74
N GLU A 677 49.49 -38.19 -15.56
CA GLU A 677 49.37 -39.37 -14.69
C GLU A 677 48.03 -39.35 -13.92
N MET A 678 47.41 -40.52 -13.71
CA MET A 678 46.25 -40.69 -12.81
C MET A 678 46.67 -40.43 -11.35
N LEU A 679 46.89 -39.17 -11.01
CA LEU A 679 47.06 -38.72 -9.64
C LEU A 679 45.73 -38.90 -8.89
N SER A 680 45.82 -39.33 -7.62
CA SER A 680 44.66 -39.33 -6.74
C SER A 680 44.11 -37.90 -6.65
N ILE A 681 42.88 -37.68 -7.13
CA ILE A 681 42.21 -36.37 -7.14
C ILE A 681 41.83 -35.89 -5.72
N SER A 682 41.94 -36.79 -4.73
CA SER A 682 41.55 -36.59 -3.33
C SER A 682 42.05 -35.27 -2.67
N PRO A 683 43.33 -34.84 -2.80
CA PRO A 683 43.81 -33.65 -2.11
C PRO A 683 43.33 -32.33 -2.73
N TYR A 684 42.86 -32.34 -3.98
CA TYR A 684 42.36 -31.16 -4.70
C TYR A 684 40.84 -31.14 -4.87
N SER A 685 40.14 -32.04 -4.17
CA SER A 685 38.68 -32.19 -4.25
C SER A 685 37.93 -30.89 -3.93
N SER A 686 38.35 -30.14 -2.91
CA SER A 686 37.76 -28.84 -2.54
C SER A 686 37.87 -27.79 -3.65
N GLN A 687 39.04 -27.69 -4.29
CA GLN A 687 39.30 -26.76 -5.39
C GLN A 687 38.49 -27.13 -6.64
N LEU A 688 38.40 -28.42 -6.97
CA LEU A 688 37.58 -28.91 -8.09
C LEU A 688 36.09 -28.66 -7.87
N LEU A 689 35.60 -28.90 -6.65
CA LEU A 689 34.22 -28.63 -6.30
C LEU A 689 33.90 -27.13 -6.39
N ALA A 690 34.83 -26.27 -5.97
CA ALA A 690 34.69 -24.82 -6.13
C ALA A 690 34.64 -24.40 -7.61
N LEU A 691 35.56 -24.89 -8.45
CA LEU A 691 35.55 -24.63 -9.90
C LEU A 691 34.28 -25.14 -10.58
N ARG A 692 33.84 -26.35 -10.23
CA ARG A 692 32.57 -26.93 -10.71
C ARG A 692 31.38 -26.07 -10.30
N GLY A 693 31.35 -25.59 -9.05
CA GLY A 693 30.33 -24.66 -8.55
C GLY A 693 30.26 -23.38 -9.38
N LEU A 694 31.41 -22.76 -9.63
CA LEU A 694 31.50 -21.49 -10.35
C LEU A 694 31.14 -21.61 -11.84
N ILE A 695 31.57 -22.68 -12.50
CA ILE A 695 31.42 -22.86 -13.96
C ILE A 695 30.14 -23.63 -14.30
N ALA A 696 29.98 -24.85 -13.79
CA ALA A 696 28.92 -25.76 -14.22
C ALA A 696 27.53 -25.30 -13.77
N PHE A 697 27.44 -24.71 -12.56
CA PHE A 697 26.18 -24.15 -12.04
C PHE A 697 25.97 -22.67 -12.41
N GLY A 698 26.83 -22.09 -13.25
CA GLY A 698 26.63 -20.74 -13.79
C GLY A 698 26.75 -19.60 -12.77
N VAL A 699 27.36 -19.82 -11.61
CA VAL A 699 27.52 -18.78 -10.57
C VAL A 699 28.39 -17.62 -11.07
N LEU A 700 29.50 -17.93 -11.77
CA LEU A 700 30.36 -16.92 -12.36
C LEU A 700 29.61 -16.13 -13.44
N GLU A 701 28.87 -16.81 -14.31
CA GLU A 701 28.08 -16.17 -15.36
C GLU A 701 27.04 -15.20 -14.79
N HIS A 702 26.31 -15.65 -13.75
CA HIS A 702 25.35 -14.80 -13.06
C HIS A 702 25.99 -13.53 -12.48
N CYS A 703 27.19 -13.65 -11.89
CA CYS A 703 27.89 -12.49 -11.35
C CYS A 703 28.34 -11.52 -12.45
N MET A 704 28.79 -12.06 -13.59
CA MET A 704 29.26 -11.31 -14.74
C MET A 704 28.14 -10.60 -15.54
N GLU A 705 26.87 -10.97 -15.32
CA GLU A 705 25.72 -10.25 -15.87
C GLU A 705 25.36 -8.99 -15.07
N LYS A 706 25.75 -8.95 -13.78
CA LYS A 706 25.34 -7.88 -12.86
C LYS A 706 26.04 -6.56 -13.16
N ARG A 707 25.33 -5.47 -12.88
CA ARG A 707 25.85 -4.10 -13.05
C ARG A 707 26.46 -3.56 -11.75
N TYR A 708 27.75 -3.21 -11.80
CA TYR A 708 28.43 -2.53 -10.69
C TYR A 708 27.80 -1.16 -10.42
N ARG A 709 27.65 -0.79 -9.13
CA ARG A 709 26.96 0.41 -8.60
C ARG A 709 25.47 0.53 -8.93
N VAL A 710 24.87 -0.47 -9.57
CA VAL A 710 23.42 -0.51 -9.85
C VAL A 710 22.76 -1.70 -9.16
N GLU A 711 23.38 -2.88 -9.25
CA GLU A 711 22.87 -4.11 -8.65
C GLU A 711 23.76 -4.61 -7.51
N PHE A 712 25.05 -4.29 -7.54
CA PHE A 712 26.00 -4.59 -6.48
C PHE A 712 27.09 -3.53 -6.37
N GLY A 713 27.72 -3.43 -5.21
CA GLY A 713 28.90 -2.58 -5.03
C GLY A 713 29.51 -2.71 -3.64
N LEU A 714 30.61 -2.00 -3.40
CA LEU A 714 31.26 -1.96 -2.09
C LEU A 714 30.52 -0.96 -1.17
N PRO A 715 30.39 -1.26 0.14
CA PRO A 715 29.77 -0.34 1.08
C PRO A 715 30.56 0.98 1.16
N PRO A 716 29.87 2.14 1.27
CA PRO A 716 30.54 3.40 1.57
C PRO A 716 31.43 3.29 2.82
N LEU A 717 32.60 3.93 2.81
CA LEU A 717 33.52 3.95 3.96
C LEU A 717 32.79 4.36 5.25
N GLY A 718 32.91 3.53 6.29
CA GLY A 718 32.28 3.76 7.60
C GLY A 718 30.80 3.35 7.73
N SER A 719 30.13 2.98 6.63
CA SER A 719 28.71 2.58 6.67
C SER A 719 28.47 1.18 7.25
N ARG A 720 29.40 0.25 7.03
CA ARG A 720 29.32 -1.14 7.49
C ARG A 720 30.69 -1.64 8.00
N PRO A 721 30.72 -2.54 8.99
CA PRO A 721 31.95 -3.13 9.47
C PRO A 721 32.55 -4.15 8.50
N LYS A 722 31.73 -4.83 7.69
CA LYS A 722 32.17 -5.83 6.71
C LYS A 722 32.57 -5.17 5.38
N LYS A 723 33.74 -5.53 4.86
CA LYS A 723 34.29 -5.10 3.56
C LYS A 723 33.94 -6.09 2.44
N ILE A 724 32.64 -6.35 2.24
CA ILE A 724 32.14 -7.29 1.22
C ILE A 724 31.17 -6.58 0.28
N ALA A 725 31.03 -7.07 -0.95
CA ALA A 725 30.02 -6.54 -1.87
C ALA A 725 28.61 -6.72 -1.31
N ILE A 726 27.80 -5.68 -1.48
CA ILE A 726 26.41 -5.62 -1.04
C ILE A 726 25.49 -5.35 -2.24
N PRO A 727 24.23 -5.81 -2.18
CA PRO A 727 23.24 -5.48 -3.20
C PRO A 727 22.92 -3.98 -3.21
N TYR A 728 22.61 -3.43 -4.37
CA TYR A 728 22.15 -2.05 -4.54
C TYR A 728 20.65 -2.03 -4.86
N ARG A 729 19.93 -1.05 -4.32
CA ARG A 729 18.49 -0.85 -4.57
C ARG A 729 18.24 -0.04 -5.83
N ALA A 730 19.13 0.91 -6.09
CA ALA A 730 19.15 1.76 -7.26
C ALA A 730 20.60 2.16 -7.55
N ALA A 731 20.81 2.87 -8.66
CA ALA A 731 22.12 3.42 -8.98
C ALA A 731 22.67 4.22 -7.80
N ASP A 732 23.87 3.85 -7.33
CA ASP A 732 24.57 4.46 -6.20
C ASP A 732 23.91 4.39 -4.83
N ILE A 733 22.81 3.65 -4.71
CA ILE A 733 22.07 3.51 -3.45
C ILE A 733 22.25 2.07 -2.94
N PRO A 734 23.22 1.82 -2.03
CA PRO A 734 23.40 0.50 -1.44
C PRO A 734 22.16 0.09 -0.66
N SER A 735 21.84 -1.20 -0.67
CA SER A 735 20.86 -1.74 0.26
C SER A 735 21.38 -1.59 1.68
N GLU A 736 20.53 -1.24 2.64
CA GLU A 736 20.95 -1.00 4.03
C GLU A 736 21.26 -2.29 4.80
N ARG A 737 20.53 -3.38 4.49
CA ARG A 737 20.55 -4.62 5.29
C ARG A 737 20.68 -5.91 4.49
N SER A 738 20.63 -5.84 3.16
CA SER A 738 20.75 -7.03 2.32
C SER A 738 22.23 -7.47 2.22
N GLU A 739 22.41 -8.78 2.14
CA GLU A 739 23.63 -9.49 1.77
C GLU A 739 23.27 -10.50 0.66
N PHE A 740 24.26 -10.96 -0.11
CA PHE A 740 24.00 -12.01 -1.12
C PHE A 740 23.78 -13.36 -0.44
N SER A 741 22.78 -14.09 -0.92
CA SER A 741 22.36 -15.39 -0.40
C SER A 741 23.42 -16.48 -0.57
N HIS A 742 24.02 -16.52 -1.76
CA HIS A 742 25.01 -17.53 -2.12
C HIS A 742 26.41 -17.03 -1.78
N PRO A 743 27.20 -17.77 -0.97
CA PRO A 743 28.52 -17.31 -0.54
C PRO A 743 29.46 -17.08 -1.73
N ASP A 744 29.43 -17.96 -2.73
CA ASP A 744 30.29 -17.82 -3.91
C ASP A 744 29.91 -16.60 -4.79
N VAL A 745 28.63 -16.20 -4.81
CA VAL A 745 28.22 -14.94 -5.46
C VAL A 745 28.77 -13.75 -4.69
N CYS A 746 28.71 -13.78 -3.35
CA CYS A 746 29.29 -12.74 -2.51
C CYS A 746 30.81 -12.61 -2.72
N ILE A 747 31.53 -13.74 -2.80
CA ILE A 747 32.97 -13.80 -3.07
C ILE A 747 33.29 -13.13 -4.42
N VAL A 748 32.68 -13.63 -5.51
CA VAL A 748 32.96 -13.14 -6.87
C VAL A 748 32.61 -11.65 -7.02
N LEU A 749 31.45 -11.22 -6.51
CA LEU A 749 31.04 -9.81 -6.58
C LEU A 749 31.90 -8.90 -5.69
N THR A 750 32.46 -9.42 -4.60
CA THR A 750 33.42 -8.67 -3.76
C THR A 750 34.71 -8.43 -4.53
N LEU A 751 35.26 -9.47 -5.17
CA LEU A 751 36.44 -9.34 -6.03
C LEU A 751 36.20 -8.35 -7.18
N LEU A 752 35.09 -8.51 -7.91
CA LEU A 752 34.70 -7.58 -8.98
C LEU A 752 34.53 -6.14 -8.47
N GLY A 753 33.90 -5.97 -7.30
CA GLY A 753 33.73 -4.67 -6.68
C GLY A 753 35.07 -3.97 -6.43
N TYR A 754 36.05 -4.69 -5.89
CA TYR A 754 37.41 -4.17 -5.70
C TYR A 754 38.17 -3.96 -7.01
N TYR A 755 38.00 -4.83 -8.02
CA TYR A 755 38.62 -4.66 -9.33
C TYR A 755 38.05 -3.49 -10.13
N HIS A 756 36.79 -3.11 -9.93
CA HIS A 756 36.20 -1.92 -10.53
C HIS A 756 36.51 -0.64 -9.75
N ASN A 757 36.49 -0.69 -8.41
CA ASN A 757 36.69 0.49 -7.56
C ASN A 757 38.16 0.86 -7.38
N GLY A 758 39.04 -0.14 -7.33
CA GLY A 758 40.38 0.00 -6.79
C GLY A 758 40.39 -0.01 -5.25
N LEU A 759 41.60 -0.05 -4.68
CA LEU A 759 41.84 0.08 -3.25
C LEU A 759 42.10 1.56 -2.90
N SER A 760 41.57 2.01 -1.77
CA SER A 760 41.91 3.32 -1.20
C SER A 760 43.29 3.31 -0.53
N ASP A 761 43.91 4.48 -0.34
CA ASP A 761 45.23 4.60 0.32
C ASP A 761 45.27 3.92 1.70
N ASP A 762 44.18 4.00 2.47
CA ASP A 762 44.09 3.37 3.78
C ASP A 762 43.96 1.84 3.69
N GLU A 763 43.24 1.34 2.69
CA GLU A 763 43.16 -0.10 2.42
C GLU A 763 44.48 -0.66 1.90
N VAL A 764 45.22 0.09 1.08
CA VAL A 764 46.58 -0.29 0.63
C VAL A 764 47.52 -0.36 1.83
N LYS A 765 47.52 0.65 2.70
CA LYS A 765 48.33 0.63 3.94
C LYS A 765 47.96 -0.57 4.82
N GLU A 766 46.68 -0.88 4.96
CA GLU A 766 46.22 -2.03 5.75
C GLU A 766 46.63 -3.36 5.10
N ALA A 767 46.50 -3.49 3.78
CA ALA A 767 46.94 -4.68 3.05
C ALA A 767 48.45 -4.91 3.21
N VAL A 768 49.26 -3.85 3.09
CA VAL A 768 50.71 -3.92 3.34
C VAL A 768 51.02 -4.28 4.79
N ARG A 769 50.31 -3.71 5.78
CA ARG A 769 50.47 -4.10 7.19
C ARG A 769 50.14 -5.56 7.42
N MET A 770 49.08 -6.07 6.80
CA MET A 770 48.69 -7.47 6.89
C MET A 770 49.72 -8.38 6.23
N LEU A 771 50.24 -8.01 5.06
CA LEU A 771 51.34 -8.71 4.40
C LEU A 771 52.61 -8.74 5.25
N LEU A 772 52.95 -7.63 5.92
CA LEU A 772 54.10 -7.57 6.83
C LEU A 772 53.91 -8.37 8.14
N ARG A 773 52.67 -8.74 8.48
CA ARG A 773 52.35 -9.63 9.61
C ARG A 773 52.32 -11.10 9.21
N LEU A 774 52.15 -11.38 7.92
CA LEU A 774 52.33 -12.71 7.37
C LEU A 774 53.84 -12.88 7.20
N ASP A 775 54.53 -13.35 8.24
CA ASP A 775 55.95 -13.71 8.15
C ASP A 775 56.16 -14.67 6.98
N ILE A 776 56.69 -14.15 5.87
CA ILE A 776 57.29 -14.91 4.76
C ILE A 776 58.77 -15.10 5.09
#